data_AF-A0A5Q4GYH1-F1
#
_entry.id   AF-A0A5Q4GYH1-F1
#
_cell.length_a   1.000
_cell.length_b   1.000
_cell.length_c   1.000
_cell.angle_alpha   90.00
_cell.angle_beta   90.00
_cell.angle_gamma   90.00
#
_symmetry.space_group_name_H-M   'P 1'
#
loop_
_entity.id
_entity.type
_entity.pdbx_description
1 polymer ?
#
loop_
_entity_poly.entity_id
_entity_poly.type
_entity_poly.pdbx_seq_one_letter_code
_entity_poly.pdbx_strand_id
1 'polypeptide(L)'
;MANHRFFPGMSLIVVTFLVAQMPCAATDKLSAGWRHTMMIEDDATALAWGDGRYGQLGDGRWDASRIPVPVVGPDGTGRLTGLVAVSAGQHHTLALDQDGRVWAWGNNTFGQLGDGRWGLDAHSSIPRQVLGPEGQGVLDDVVAVAAGWDHSVALLADGTVWAWGSRCQGQLGDGRRDSNSWSAVPTPVAGTANEPILDRIVAVACGAFHTLALRDDGTLLSWGGNDEGQLGRGALARRMHRLSLQVPWTAPRQGSWSIALGYTYSDPSHRDVADRVALIDEFDGDPLEVGIEEADATPRTAVSSRQADHVMMRARIGYPTEARLGVPILLDLQEILVGQNLRDDDYAEQIHLLLTHRPTGEVVRIDLGDGLDLTLARPAPVVAPDGNGRLNDVHQLACGEYHSVALRKDGSVWAWGYNATGQLGNGSRTATAIPVQMAAGSSGQGFVEDIVAVAAGYESTYVLDRTGTAWACGWNVYGQLGADEPAHSAGGYPSLRQVRQDNDNGAVVQDLATITAGAYHALARQTNGRLLAWGHNGFGQLGDGTVQDRASAVVAASLQADFRPPPARTSANAAPPAPDVPLLLVDVDPSSTVRNVRQHGATGDGVHLDQTAIQKAIDAVHQAGGGTVLLPAGTYRSGTLFLRSHVRLHLESGATILGSTNRQHYQTDRARPGVIVAQDAENIAITGAGVIDGQGHFCPNRGWRHRIFSFYDCDGVTIEGITTKNAGSWTQHYVNCRNLVIRGVTVNSVRPRRNNDGIDLSGCQDVLIEGCIVASEDDAIVIKSQSADLVNRNIRVINNTVYTLCNGFKLGTETRGDFEDIVCEDLRAFGGSTLAVWSVDGSRVRRVRISNVRAADSRFPLGIRLGARLRESYFSEGEERVPGILEDVVIRDVQIVMRQRSFRDVLLDHGIENAEVAHQLWIRPAETSFISGLPGHPVRNVLLEDVRISYPGGGTADEAHIQVPQRPTAYPNAGMFGRLPAWGLYVRDAEAITTERLQLSLQQPDERPAIVTEPSASLEGAGRIQEHGKASGG
;
A
#
# COMPACT_ATOMS: atom_id res chain seq x y z
N MET A 1 19.13 56.32 17.42
CA MET A 1 20.56 56.25 17.08
C MET A 1 20.72 55.20 16.00
N ALA A 2 21.25 55.39 14.79
CA ALA A 2 21.54 56.56 13.97
C ALA A 2 21.75 56.06 12.51
N ASN A 3 21.24 56.82 11.53
CA ASN A 3 21.64 57.03 10.12
C ASN A 3 21.77 55.81 9.16
N HIS A 4 21.25 55.81 7.92
CA HIS A 4 21.30 56.85 6.88
C HIS A 4 20.03 56.84 5.99
N ARG A 5 19.29 57.96 5.92
CA ARG A 5 19.22 58.97 4.83
C ARG A 5 18.67 58.49 3.47
N PHE A 6 17.40 58.80 3.27
CA PHE A 6 16.69 58.91 1.99
C PHE A 6 17.23 60.06 1.10
N PHE A 7 17.21 59.85 -0.22
CA PHE A 7 16.95 60.90 -1.21
C PHE A 7 15.73 60.49 -2.05
N PRO A 8 14.78 61.41 -2.33
CA PRO A 8 13.49 61.09 -2.92
C PRO A 8 13.47 61.33 -4.44
N GLY A 9 12.71 60.50 -5.16
CA GLY A 9 12.30 60.84 -6.52
C GLY A 9 12.12 59.64 -7.45
N MET A 10 11.12 58.79 -7.22
CA MET A 10 10.35 58.15 -8.29
C MET A 10 9.08 57.53 -7.70
N SER A 11 7.96 57.79 -8.37
CA SER A 11 6.61 57.37 -8.00
C SER A 11 6.54 55.88 -7.69
N LEU A 12 5.99 55.58 -6.52
CA LEU A 12 5.64 54.24 -6.07
C LEU A 12 4.54 53.67 -6.98
N ILE A 13 4.92 53.04 -8.08
CA ILE A 13 4.09 51.99 -8.67
C ILE A 13 4.24 50.81 -7.73
N VAL A 14 3.21 50.58 -6.90
CA VAL A 14 3.03 49.31 -6.21
C VAL A 14 2.80 48.27 -7.30
N VAL A 15 3.89 47.72 -7.83
CA VAL A 15 3.84 46.41 -8.48
C VAL A 15 3.74 45.45 -7.33
N THR A 16 2.50 45.12 -6.96
CA THR A 16 2.21 43.89 -6.24
C THR A 16 2.88 42.78 -7.06
N PHE A 17 4.01 42.27 -6.58
CA PHE A 17 4.49 40.97 -7.02
C PHE A 17 3.41 39.98 -6.55
N LEU A 18 2.37 39.81 -7.37
CA LEU A 18 1.69 38.53 -7.45
C LEU A 18 2.80 37.59 -7.92
N VAL A 19 3.45 36.92 -6.97
CA VAL A 19 3.97 35.59 -7.25
C VAL A 19 2.71 34.82 -7.63
N ALA A 20 2.41 34.80 -8.93
CA ALA A 20 1.57 33.77 -9.48
C ALA A 20 2.32 32.48 -9.13
N GLN A 21 1.89 31.85 -8.04
CA GLN A 21 2.14 30.45 -7.79
C GLN A 21 1.63 29.76 -9.06
N MET A 22 2.54 29.51 -10.01
CA MET A 22 2.29 28.47 -10.98
C MET A 22 2.06 27.22 -10.13
N PRO A 23 0.93 26.52 -10.28
CA PRO A 23 0.74 25.30 -9.53
C PRO A 23 1.87 24.36 -9.97
N CYS A 24 2.83 24.14 -9.06
CA CYS A 24 3.53 22.87 -9.03
C CYS A 24 2.43 21.82 -9.10
N ALA A 25 2.55 20.89 -10.05
CA ALA A 25 1.53 19.92 -10.44
C ALA A 25 0.71 19.45 -9.24
N ALA A 26 -0.62 19.39 -9.39
CA ALA A 26 -1.56 18.91 -8.37
C ALA A 26 -0.90 17.75 -7.59
N THR A 27 -0.67 17.94 -6.29
CA THR A 27 0.02 16.95 -5.46
C THR A 27 -0.80 15.66 -5.51
N ASP A 28 -0.35 14.70 -6.32
CA ASP A 28 -1.13 13.52 -6.66
C ASP A 28 -1.30 12.66 -5.41
N LYS A 29 -2.46 12.83 -4.77
CA LYS A 29 -2.90 12.02 -3.63
C LYS A 29 -3.26 10.59 -4.05
N LEU A 30 -3.09 10.21 -5.31
CA LEU A 30 -3.35 8.87 -5.85
C LEU A 30 -2.18 8.44 -6.70
N SER A 31 -1.67 7.23 -6.48
CA SER A 31 -0.63 6.63 -7.31
C SER A 31 -0.87 5.14 -7.46
N ALA A 32 -0.60 4.60 -8.65
CA ALA A 32 -0.73 3.19 -8.95
C ALA A 32 0.58 2.66 -9.51
N GLY A 33 1.13 1.63 -8.86
CA GLY A 33 2.36 0.97 -9.24
C GLY A 33 2.12 -0.25 -10.13
N TRP A 34 3.04 -1.21 -10.14
CA TRP A 34 2.87 -2.40 -10.99
C TRP A 34 1.58 -3.18 -10.66
N ARG A 35 1.41 -3.49 -9.38
CA ARG A 35 0.32 -4.35 -8.88
C ARG A 35 -0.22 -3.86 -7.54
N HIS A 36 0.08 -2.62 -7.14
CA HIS A 36 -0.40 -2.01 -5.92
C HIS A 36 -0.82 -0.57 -6.17
N THR A 37 -1.57 -0.02 -5.23
CA THR A 37 -2.19 1.29 -5.29
C THR A 37 -1.98 2.00 -3.97
N MET A 38 -1.72 3.29 -4.03
CA MET A 38 -1.51 4.19 -2.91
C MET A 38 -2.49 5.36 -3.00
N MET A 39 -2.97 5.82 -1.85
CA MET A 39 -3.77 7.03 -1.75
C MET A 39 -3.45 7.80 -0.48
N ILE A 40 -3.33 9.12 -0.57
CA ILE A 40 -3.26 10.03 0.58
C ILE A 40 -4.67 10.51 0.92
N GLU A 41 -5.05 10.37 2.18
CA GLU A 41 -6.32 10.83 2.73
C GLU A 41 -6.31 12.36 2.97
N ASP A 42 -7.45 12.94 3.36
CA ASP A 42 -7.52 14.39 3.60
C ASP A 42 -6.84 14.81 4.91
N ASP A 43 -6.57 13.88 5.82
CA ASP A 43 -5.80 14.05 7.06
C ASP A 43 -4.28 13.89 6.88
N ALA A 44 -3.80 13.80 5.62
CA ALA A 44 -2.40 13.58 5.27
C ALA A 44 -1.82 12.24 5.73
N THR A 45 -2.66 11.22 5.97
CA THR A 45 -2.22 9.81 6.10
C THR A 45 -2.35 9.07 4.76
N ALA A 46 -1.73 7.88 4.64
CA ALA A 46 -1.82 7.09 3.42
C ALA A 46 -2.47 5.71 3.62
N LEU A 47 -3.19 5.27 2.60
CA LEU A 47 -3.73 3.93 2.42
C LEU A 47 -3.04 3.24 1.23
N ALA A 48 -2.88 1.92 1.32
CA ALA A 48 -2.29 1.06 0.30
C ALA A 48 -3.15 -0.18 0.07
N TRP A 49 -3.13 -0.75 -1.14
CA TRP A 49 -3.72 -2.06 -1.44
C TRP A 49 -3.12 -2.66 -2.71
N GLY A 50 -3.38 -3.94 -2.97
CA GLY A 50 -2.78 -4.72 -4.05
C GLY A 50 -1.67 -5.65 -3.56
N ASP A 51 -0.67 -5.92 -4.40
CA ASP A 51 0.46 -6.82 -4.10
C ASP A 51 1.34 -6.27 -2.97
N GLY A 52 1.69 -7.12 -2.00
CA GLY A 52 2.55 -6.77 -0.87
C GLY A 52 3.80 -7.64 -0.73
N ARG A 53 4.11 -8.51 -1.71
CA ARG A 53 5.18 -9.53 -1.62
C ARG A 53 6.59 -8.99 -1.34
N TYR A 54 6.84 -7.71 -1.61
CA TYR A 54 8.10 -7.03 -1.32
C TYR A 54 7.97 -5.99 -0.19
N GLY A 55 6.81 -5.92 0.47
CA GLY A 55 6.51 -4.94 1.51
C GLY A 55 5.98 -3.60 0.98
N GLN A 56 5.67 -3.50 -0.32
CA GLN A 56 5.33 -2.24 -0.99
C GLN A 56 4.02 -1.57 -0.56
N LEU A 57 3.21 -2.26 0.25
CA LEU A 57 2.03 -1.68 0.91
C LEU A 57 2.40 -0.82 2.12
N GLY A 58 3.56 -1.05 2.74
CA GLY A 58 4.02 -0.23 3.87
C GLY A 58 3.19 -0.39 5.14
N ASP A 59 2.42 -1.48 5.26
CA ASP A 59 1.53 -1.79 6.38
C ASP A 59 2.19 -2.70 7.44
N GLY A 60 3.52 -2.87 7.35
CA GLY A 60 4.30 -3.78 8.17
C GLY A 60 4.24 -5.24 7.74
N ARG A 61 3.49 -5.58 6.68
CA ARG A 61 3.26 -6.95 6.21
C ARG A 61 3.85 -7.20 4.82
N TRP A 62 3.83 -8.47 4.42
CA TRP A 62 4.35 -8.94 3.12
C TRP A 62 3.26 -9.56 2.24
N ASP A 63 2.00 -9.48 2.67
CA ASP A 63 0.87 -10.08 1.98
C ASP A 63 0.17 -9.05 1.09
N ALA A 64 -0.49 -9.52 0.04
CA ALA A 64 -1.36 -8.67 -0.75
C ALA A 64 -2.64 -8.29 0.02
N SER A 65 -3.19 -7.11 -0.25
CA SER A 65 -4.46 -6.65 0.31
C SER A 65 -5.47 -6.32 -0.78
N ARG A 66 -6.69 -6.87 -0.67
CA ARG A 66 -7.80 -6.61 -1.61
C ARG A 66 -8.64 -5.39 -1.25
N ILE A 67 -8.30 -4.73 -0.13
CA ILE A 67 -8.98 -3.54 0.38
C ILE A 67 -7.93 -2.52 0.86
N PRO A 68 -8.24 -1.22 0.92
CA PRO A 68 -7.33 -0.22 1.45
C PRO A 68 -6.89 -0.50 2.90
N VAL A 69 -5.59 -0.57 3.16
CA VAL A 69 -4.94 -0.73 4.48
C VAL A 69 -4.05 0.49 4.79
N PRO A 70 -3.93 0.92 6.05
CA PRO A 70 -3.09 2.07 6.41
C PRO A 70 -1.59 1.77 6.28
N VAL A 71 -0.84 2.76 5.80
CA VAL A 71 0.62 2.77 5.86
C VAL A 71 1.04 3.08 7.30
N VAL A 72 1.86 2.20 7.89
CA VAL A 72 2.33 2.35 9.28
C VAL A 72 3.49 3.35 9.37
N GLY A 73 3.77 3.85 10.58
CA GLY A 73 4.94 4.68 10.84
C GLY A 73 6.27 3.93 10.65
N PRO A 74 7.40 4.65 10.64
CA PRO A 74 8.73 4.07 10.37
C PRO A 74 9.24 3.10 11.44
N ASP A 75 8.61 3.08 12.61
CA ASP A 75 8.84 2.09 13.67
C ASP A 75 7.94 0.86 13.56
N GLY A 76 7.09 0.81 12.52
CA GLY A 76 6.10 -0.23 12.31
C GLY A 76 4.82 -0.06 13.13
N THR A 77 4.62 1.09 13.78
CA THR A 77 3.44 1.40 14.60
C THR A 77 2.75 2.68 14.15
N GLY A 78 1.51 2.91 14.61
CA GLY A 78 0.75 4.11 14.23
C GLY A 78 0.51 4.23 12.72
N ARG A 79 0.27 5.46 12.26
CA ARG A 79 0.14 5.81 10.83
C ARG A 79 1.27 6.74 10.42
N LEU A 80 1.79 6.55 9.21
CA LEU A 80 2.61 7.58 8.58
C LEU A 80 1.71 8.78 8.26
N THR A 81 2.08 9.97 8.75
CA THR A 81 1.26 11.19 8.69
C THR A 81 2.03 12.33 8.05
N GLY A 82 1.34 13.43 7.73
CA GLY A 82 1.95 14.62 7.14
C GLY A 82 2.35 14.43 5.67
N LEU A 83 1.79 13.44 4.98
CA LEU A 83 2.11 13.15 3.59
C LEU A 83 1.43 14.11 2.62
N VAL A 84 2.18 14.57 1.63
CA VAL A 84 1.69 15.49 0.59
C VAL A 84 1.74 14.88 -0.80
N ALA A 85 2.64 13.93 -1.09
CA ALA A 85 2.67 13.21 -2.37
C ALA A 85 3.13 11.75 -2.22
N VAL A 86 2.69 10.88 -3.14
CA VAL A 86 3.07 9.47 -3.20
C VAL A 86 3.41 9.08 -4.63
N SER A 87 4.38 8.18 -4.80
CA SER A 87 4.72 7.57 -6.08
C SER A 87 4.97 6.08 -5.92
N ALA A 88 4.13 5.26 -6.54
CA ALA A 88 4.24 3.81 -6.54
C ALA A 88 5.02 3.32 -7.77
N GLY A 89 6.13 2.64 -7.54
CA GLY A 89 6.98 2.04 -8.59
C GLY A 89 6.56 0.62 -8.94
N GLN A 90 7.50 -0.19 -9.44
CA GLN A 90 7.17 -1.58 -9.77
C GLN A 90 6.87 -2.41 -8.51
N HIS A 91 7.77 -2.35 -7.53
CA HIS A 91 7.67 -3.12 -6.30
C HIS A 91 8.06 -2.34 -5.06
N HIS A 92 8.14 -1.01 -5.16
CA HIS A 92 8.43 -0.11 -4.07
C HIS A 92 7.54 1.13 -4.14
N THR A 93 7.55 1.91 -3.08
CA THR A 93 6.73 3.12 -2.93
C THR A 93 7.61 4.22 -2.34
N LEU A 94 7.45 5.43 -2.86
CA LEU A 94 7.99 6.67 -2.30
C LEU A 94 6.83 7.52 -1.76
N ALA A 95 7.06 8.20 -0.65
CA ALA A 95 6.16 9.20 -0.12
C ALA A 95 6.93 10.46 0.30
N LEU A 96 6.37 11.62 -0.01
CA LEU A 96 6.88 12.93 0.36
C LEU A 96 6.02 13.48 1.49
N ASP A 97 6.66 13.91 2.58
CA ASP A 97 5.99 14.62 3.66
C ASP A 97 6.02 16.15 3.49
N GLN A 98 5.20 16.83 4.28
CA GLN A 98 5.04 18.29 4.29
C GLN A 98 6.30 19.06 4.70
N ASP A 99 7.27 18.37 5.32
CA ASP A 99 8.55 18.95 5.73
C ASP A 99 9.61 18.80 4.62
N GLY A 100 9.22 18.27 3.44
CA GLY A 100 10.11 18.09 2.31
C GLY A 100 10.99 16.85 2.41
N ARG A 101 10.66 15.87 3.25
CA ARG A 101 11.44 14.64 3.43
C ARG A 101 10.80 13.45 2.71
N VAL A 102 11.64 12.51 2.31
CA VAL A 102 11.21 11.33 1.55
C VAL A 102 11.28 10.07 2.38
N TRP A 103 10.21 9.29 2.29
CA TRP A 103 10.05 7.95 2.85
C TRP A 103 9.95 6.93 1.72
N ALA A 104 10.55 5.76 1.90
CA ALA A 104 10.53 4.69 0.92
C ALA A 104 10.32 3.31 1.57
N TRP A 105 9.58 2.42 0.91
CA TRP A 105 9.42 1.02 1.33
C TRP A 105 9.13 0.11 0.14
N GLY A 106 9.21 -1.20 0.36
CA GLY A 106 9.07 -2.24 -0.66
C GLY A 106 10.40 -2.88 -1.06
N ASN A 107 10.53 -3.20 -2.35
CA ASN A 107 11.71 -3.80 -2.95
C ASN A 107 12.93 -2.87 -2.80
N ASN A 108 14.09 -3.49 -2.61
CA ASN A 108 15.35 -2.82 -2.40
C ASN A 108 16.54 -3.60 -3.00
N THR A 109 16.30 -4.50 -3.96
CA THR A 109 17.37 -5.32 -4.57
C THR A 109 18.52 -4.45 -5.06
N PHE A 110 18.19 -3.32 -5.68
CA PHE A 110 19.15 -2.38 -6.25
C PHE A 110 19.29 -1.07 -5.43
N GLY A 111 18.85 -1.04 -4.17
CA GLY A 111 18.96 0.16 -3.34
C GLY A 111 17.88 1.23 -3.60
N GLN A 112 16.75 0.86 -4.22
CA GLN A 112 15.59 1.72 -4.55
C GLN A 112 15.02 2.50 -3.36
N LEU A 113 15.26 2.04 -2.13
CA LEU A 113 14.78 2.71 -0.92
C LEU A 113 15.67 3.88 -0.49
N GLY A 114 16.89 4.01 -1.03
CA GLY A 114 17.75 5.16 -0.76
C GLY A 114 18.24 5.26 0.70
N ASP A 115 18.11 4.19 1.47
CA ASP A 115 18.40 4.13 2.91
C ASP A 115 19.80 3.56 3.22
N GLY A 116 20.66 3.48 2.19
CA GLY A 116 21.99 2.91 2.27
C GLY A 116 22.04 1.39 2.30
N ARG A 117 20.90 0.68 2.18
CA ARG A 117 20.85 -0.79 2.11
C ARG A 117 20.49 -1.25 0.70
N TRP A 118 20.92 -2.46 0.34
CA TRP A 118 20.60 -3.09 -0.96
C TRP A 118 20.72 -4.62 -0.88
N GLY A 119 20.15 -5.32 -1.86
CA GLY A 119 20.18 -6.78 -1.97
C GLY A 119 18.85 -7.46 -1.60
N LEU A 120 18.79 -8.78 -1.77
CA LEU A 120 17.56 -9.59 -1.64
C LEU A 120 16.98 -9.58 -0.21
N ASP A 121 17.80 -9.31 0.81
CA ASP A 121 17.37 -9.23 2.21
C ASP A 121 17.12 -7.79 2.68
N ALA A 122 17.22 -6.79 1.79
CA ALA A 122 17.16 -5.37 2.14
C ALA A 122 15.78 -4.73 1.92
N HIS A 123 14.79 -5.50 1.47
CA HIS A 123 13.40 -5.07 1.31
C HIS A 123 12.82 -4.56 2.65
N SER A 124 11.77 -3.73 2.60
CA SER A 124 11.14 -3.18 3.81
C SER A 124 9.63 -3.15 3.69
N SER A 125 8.91 -3.78 4.63
CA SER A 125 7.45 -3.65 4.75
C SER A 125 6.99 -2.43 5.55
N ILE A 126 7.92 -1.65 6.07
CA ILE A 126 7.66 -0.39 6.79
C ILE A 126 8.43 0.77 6.12
N PRO A 127 7.90 2.01 6.18
CA PRO A 127 8.59 3.18 5.65
C PRO A 127 9.99 3.38 6.24
N ARG A 128 10.96 3.66 5.37
CA ARG A 128 12.35 4.00 5.71
C ARG A 128 12.64 5.41 5.21
N GLN A 129 13.33 6.19 6.02
CA GLN A 129 13.72 7.53 5.61
C GLN A 129 14.85 7.47 4.59
N VAL A 130 14.72 8.20 3.49
CA VAL A 130 15.75 8.31 2.46
C VAL A 130 16.91 9.15 2.99
N LEU A 131 18.13 8.63 2.86
CA LEU A 131 19.34 9.33 3.30
C LEU A 131 19.67 10.49 2.36
N GLY A 132 20.41 11.46 2.87
CA GLY A 132 20.97 12.53 2.04
C GLY A 132 22.15 12.06 1.18
N PRO A 133 22.76 12.99 0.44
CA PRO A 133 23.92 12.73 -0.42
C PRO A 133 25.06 12.03 0.33
N GLU A 134 25.75 11.11 -0.34
CA GLU A 134 26.84 10.29 0.26
C GLU A 134 26.42 9.49 1.50
N GLY A 135 25.11 9.28 1.70
CA GLY A 135 24.56 8.59 2.87
C GLY A 135 24.62 9.42 4.16
N GLN A 136 24.81 10.74 4.07
CA GLN A 136 24.85 11.63 5.21
C GLN A 136 23.49 12.30 5.44
N GLY A 137 23.01 12.31 6.67
CA GLY A 137 21.75 12.97 7.02
C GLY A 137 20.53 12.39 6.29
N VAL A 138 19.53 13.24 6.06
CA VAL A 138 18.28 12.89 5.38
C VAL A 138 18.13 13.75 4.14
N LEU A 139 17.51 13.22 3.09
CA LEU A 139 17.18 14.03 1.93
C LEU A 139 16.01 14.96 2.29
N ASP A 140 16.23 16.26 2.21
CA ASP A 140 15.27 17.33 2.54
C ASP A 140 15.06 18.30 1.37
N ASP A 141 14.21 19.30 1.57
CA ASP A 141 13.78 20.28 0.57
C ASP A 141 13.21 19.66 -0.71
N VAL A 142 12.69 18.44 -0.64
CA VAL A 142 12.07 17.75 -1.77
C VAL A 142 10.67 18.30 -2.02
N VAL A 143 10.34 18.53 -3.30
CA VAL A 143 9.03 19.04 -3.74
C VAL A 143 8.28 18.08 -4.66
N ALA A 144 8.97 17.09 -5.25
CA ALA A 144 8.32 16.00 -5.98
C ALA A 144 9.15 14.72 -5.96
N VAL A 145 8.48 13.57 -6.09
CA VAL A 145 9.09 12.23 -6.15
C VAL A 145 8.51 11.42 -7.30
N ALA A 146 9.33 10.58 -7.93
CA ALA A 146 8.89 9.66 -8.99
C ALA A 146 9.60 8.30 -8.85
N ALA A 147 8.82 7.22 -8.84
CA ALA A 147 9.31 5.85 -8.77
C ALA A 147 9.22 5.16 -10.14
N GLY A 148 10.34 4.61 -10.62
CA GLY A 148 10.39 3.76 -11.81
C GLY A 148 10.22 2.28 -11.47
N TRP A 149 10.75 1.38 -12.30
CA TRP A 149 10.78 -0.03 -11.94
C TRP A 149 11.79 -0.30 -10.83
N ASP A 150 13.04 0.03 -11.14
CA ASP A 150 14.16 -0.30 -10.28
C ASP A 150 14.93 0.93 -9.78
N HIS A 151 14.38 2.12 -9.98
CA HIS A 151 14.98 3.38 -9.55
C HIS A 151 13.95 4.35 -8.97
N SER A 152 14.47 5.37 -8.31
CA SER A 152 13.73 6.41 -7.59
C SER A 152 14.34 7.77 -7.91
N VAL A 153 13.50 8.80 -8.00
CA VAL A 153 13.90 10.17 -8.35
C VAL A 153 13.22 11.15 -7.40
N ALA A 154 13.95 12.17 -6.97
CA ALA A 154 13.46 13.31 -6.21
C ALA A 154 13.85 14.62 -6.89
N LEU A 155 12.92 15.59 -6.88
CA LEU A 155 13.11 16.97 -7.29
C LEU A 155 13.18 17.84 -6.04
N LEU A 156 14.25 18.62 -5.89
CA LEU A 156 14.41 19.56 -4.79
C LEU A 156 13.85 20.94 -5.14
N ALA A 157 13.55 21.74 -4.12
CA ALA A 157 13.00 23.08 -4.25
C ALA A 157 13.93 24.06 -4.99
N ASP A 158 15.23 23.78 -5.02
CA ASP A 158 16.23 24.54 -5.78
C ASP A 158 16.23 24.21 -7.29
N GLY A 159 15.40 23.26 -7.72
CA GLY A 159 15.25 22.80 -9.09
C GLY A 159 16.27 21.72 -9.50
N THR A 160 17.05 21.18 -8.58
CA THR A 160 17.95 20.04 -8.84
C THR A 160 17.25 18.69 -8.74
N VAL A 161 17.77 17.70 -9.45
CA VAL A 161 17.21 16.34 -9.48
C VAL A 161 18.22 15.33 -8.94
N TRP A 162 17.73 14.41 -8.12
CA TRP A 162 18.50 13.34 -7.50
C TRP A 162 17.87 11.99 -7.79
N ALA A 163 18.69 10.98 -8.06
CA ALA A 163 18.23 9.65 -8.41
C ALA A 163 19.04 8.55 -7.70
N TRP A 164 18.40 7.42 -7.41
CA TRP A 164 19.01 6.23 -6.81
C TRP A 164 18.29 4.95 -7.24
N GLY A 165 18.86 3.79 -6.90
CA GLY A 165 18.43 2.48 -7.41
C GLY A 165 19.33 1.95 -8.52
N SER A 166 18.76 1.19 -9.46
CA SER A 166 19.47 0.59 -10.59
C SER A 166 20.01 1.63 -11.57
N ARG A 167 21.22 1.38 -12.10
CA ARG A 167 21.90 2.20 -13.10
C ARG A 167 22.06 1.49 -14.46
N CYS A 168 21.61 0.25 -14.60
CA CYS A 168 21.93 -0.60 -15.75
C CYS A 168 21.57 -0.02 -17.14
N GLN A 169 20.58 0.88 -17.21
CA GLN A 169 20.13 1.55 -18.43
C GLN A 169 20.45 3.05 -18.45
N GLY A 170 21.23 3.54 -17.48
CA GLY A 170 21.54 4.96 -17.31
C GLY A 170 20.38 5.78 -16.70
N GLN A 171 19.36 5.13 -16.12
CA GLN A 171 18.15 5.79 -15.61
C GLN A 171 18.40 6.78 -14.44
N LEU A 172 19.58 6.71 -13.80
CA LEU A 172 20.00 7.65 -12.76
C LEU A 172 20.51 8.99 -13.33
N GLY A 173 20.85 9.07 -14.61
CA GLY A 173 21.20 10.34 -15.25
C GLY A 173 22.52 10.97 -14.79
N ASP A 174 23.36 10.24 -14.05
CA ASP A 174 24.63 10.71 -13.49
C ASP A 174 25.82 10.62 -14.49
N GLY A 175 25.51 10.36 -15.77
CA GLY A 175 26.50 10.19 -16.83
C GLY A 175 27.22 8.84 -16.81
N ARG A 176 26.75 7.88 -16.00
CA ARG A 176 27.30 6.52 -15.92
C ARG A 176 26.25 5.50 -16.37
N ARG A 177 26.72 4.47 -17.10
CA ARG A 177 25.95 3.29 -17.49
C ARG A 177 26.88 2.09 -17.50
N ASP A 178 26.61 1.12 -16.64
CA ASP A 178 27.40 -0.09 -16.45
C ASP A 178 26.49 -1.25 -16.03
N SER A 179 26.77 -2.47 -16.52
CA SER A 179 26.01 -3.67 -16.15
C SER A 179 26.28 -4.02 -14.68
N ASN A 180 25.23 -4.37 -13.94
CA ASN A 180 25.27 -4.69 -12.50
C ASN A 180 25.71 -3.54 -11.57
N SER A 181 25.34 -2.29 -11.87
CA SER A 181 25.63 -1.13 -11.03
C SER A 181 24.36 -0.46 -10.52
N TRP A 182 24.41 0.03 -9.29
CA TRP A 182 23.30 0.69 -8.61
C TRP A 182 23.80 1.75 -7.62
N SER A 183 22.90 2.54 -7.05
CA SER A 183 23.17 3.45 -5.95
C SER A 183 22.15 3.25 -4.84
N ALA A 184 22.60 2.90 -3.64
CA ALA A 184 21.70 2.75 -2.48
C ALA A 184 21.43 4.06 -1.73
N VAL A 185 21.95 5.18 -2.25
CA VAL A 185 21.76 6.54 -1.73
C VAL A 185 21.52 7.51 -2.91
N PRO A 186 20.81 8.63 -2.68
CA PRO A 186 20.60 9.64 -3.72
C PRO A 186 21.91 10.17 -4.33
N THR A 187 21.96 10.19 -5.66
CA THR A 187 23.05 10.73 -6.47
C THR A 187 22.52 11.88 -7.33
N PRO A 188 23.27 12.99 -7.48
CA PRO A 188 22.79 14.11 -8.29
C PRO A 188 22.77 13.72 -9.76
N VAL A 189 21.69 14.09 -10.46
CA VAL A 189 21.59 13.92 -11.90
C VAL A 189 22.55 14.91 -12.58
N ALA A 190 23.38 14.41 -13.48
CA ALA A 190 24.34 15.22 -14.22
C ALA A 190 23.60 16.20 -15.15
N GLY A 191 24.18 17.36 -15.40
CA GLY A 191 23.62 18.30 -16.38
C GLY A 191 23.76 17.79 -17.81
N THR A 192 23.25 18.61 -18.75
CA THR A 192 23.42 18.37 -20.19
C THR A 192 24.90 18.43 -20.58
N ALA A 193 25.28 18.12 -21.82
CA ALA A 193 26.69 18.13 -22.25
C ALA A 193 27.45 19.44 -21.95
N ASN A 194 26.73 20.56 -21.77
CA ASN A 194 27.28 21.88 -21.48
C ASN A 194 27.05 22.35 -20.02
N GLU A 195 26.43 21.53 -19.16
CA GLU A 195 26.07 21.87 -17.79
C GLU A 195 26.54 20.77 -16.82
N PRO A 196 27.14 21.10 -15.67
CA PRO A 196 27.64 20.08 -14.75
C PRO A 196 26.52 19.37 -13.96
N ILE A 197 25.44 20.07 -13.61
CA ILE A 197 24.31 19.56 -12.82
C ILE A 197 23.00 19.94 -13.51
N LEU A 198 22.00 19.06 -13.42
CA LEU A 198 20.67 19.36 -13.92
C LEU A 198 19.92 20.26 -12.92
N ASP A 199 19.58 21.49 -13.34
CA ASP A 199 18.86 22.47 -12.53
C ASP A 199 17.59 23.00 -13.24
N ARG A 200 16.87 23.89 -12.53
CA ARG A 200 15.64 24.57 -12.99
C ARG A 200 14.51 23.62 -13.40
N ILE A 201 14.49 22.44 -12.80
CA ILE A 201 13.43 21.45 -13.02
C ILE A 201 12.20 21.80 -12.18
N VAL A 202 11.02 21.58 -12.76
CA VAL A 202 9.70 21.83 -12.14
C VAL A 202 8.80 20.60 -12.12
N ALA A 203 9.14 19.54 -12.84
CA ALA A 203 8.44 18.25 -12.78
C ALA A 203 9.36 17.10 -13.22
N VAL A 204 9.13 15.92 -12.66
CA VAL A 204 9.81 14.66 -13.00
C VAL A 204 8.81 13.53 -13.19
N ALA A 205 9.11 12.57 -14.06
CA ALA A 205 8.33 11.35 -14.24
C ALA A 205 9.25 10.17 -14.60
N CYS A 206 8.89 8.96 -14.18
CA CYS A 206 9.67 7.75 -14.40
C CYS A 206 8.85 6.70 -15.17
N GLY A 207 9.45 6.09 -16.18
CA GLY A 207 8.98 4.83 -16.76
C GLY A 207 9.75 3.63 -16.20
N ALA A 208 9.78 2.51 -16.93
CA ALA A 208 10.49 1.32 -16.46
C ALA A 208 11.98 1.57 -16.22
N PHE A 209 12.65 2.04 -17.27
CA PHE A 209 14.10 2.25 -17.30
C PHE A 209 14.50 3.65 -17.78
N HIS A 210 13.57 4.60 -17.80
CA HIS A 210 13.83 5.96 -18.28
C HIS A 210 13.17 7.01 -17.38
N THR A 211 13.69 8.22 -17.44
CA THR A 211 13.23 9.36 -16.65
C THR A 211 13.04 10.56 -17.55
N LEU A 212 11.97 11.33 -17.30
CA LEU A 212 11.70 12.63 -17.90
C LEU A 212 11.80 13.73 -16.86
N ALA A 213 12.24 14.92 -17.29
CA ALA A 213 12.21 16.12 -16.47
C ALA A 213 11.79 17.34 -17.29
N LEU A 214 10.95 18.20 -16.70
CA LEU A 214 10.49 19.45 -17.29
C LEU A 214 11.24 20.62 -16.67
N ARG A 215 11.87 21.46 -17.48
CA ARG A 215 12.43 22.75 -17.04
C ARG A 215 11.36 23.83 -16.91
N ASP A 216 11.62 24.81 -16.06
CA ASP A 216 10.80 26.02 -15.88
C ASP A 216 10.56 26.82 -17.19
N ASP A 217 11.49 26.72 -18.15
CA ASP A 217 11.40 27.31 -19.48
C ASP A 217 10.54 26.50 -20.48
N GLY A 218 10.00 25.36 -20.05
CA GLY A 218 9.17 24.47 -20.86
C GLY A 218 9.95 23.43 -21.67
N THR A 219 11.28 23.37 -21.54
CA THR A 219 12.11 22.33 -22.17
C THR A 219 11.87 20.98 -21.51
N LEU A 220 11.52 19.98 -22.32
CA LEU A 220 11.45 18.58 -21.88
C LEU A 220 12.78 17.86 -22.10
N LEU A 221 13.30 17.26 -21.04
CA LEU A 221 14.51 16.43 -21.03
C LEU A 221 14.16 14.98 -20.73
N SER A 222 14.94 14.05 -21.29
CA SER A 222 14.81 12.61 -21.06
C SER A 222 16.18 11.98 -20.85
N TRP A 223 16.28 10.82 -20.19
CA TRP A 223 17.48 9.97 -20.09
C TRP A 223 17.10 8.54 -19.65
N GLY A 224 18.04 7.60 -19.75
CA GLY A 224 17.86 6.18 -19.44
C GLY A 224 17.76 5.29 -20.67
N GLY A 225 17.03 4.17 -20.57
CA GLY A 225 16.85 3.21 -21.65
C GLY A 225 16.10 3.78 -22.85
N ASN A 226 16.48 3.37 -24.07
CA ASN A 226 15.92 3.90 -25.33
C ASN A 226 15.66 2.81 -26.40
N ASP A 227 15.53 1.55 -26.00
CA ASP A 227 15.39 0.43 -26.93
C ASP A 227 14.16 0.54 -27.85
N GLU A 228 13.13 1.25 -27.38
CA GLU A 228 11.86 1.46 -28.08
C GLU A 228 11.64 2.92 -28.50
N GLY A 229 12.64 3.79 -28.32
CA GLY A 229 12.55 5.22 -28.65
C GLY A 229 11.89 6.08 -27.57
N GLN A 230 11.68 5.55 -26.36
CA GLN A 230 11.01 6.20 -25.23
C GLN A 230 11.66 7.51 -24.76
N LEU A 231 12.90 7.80 -25.17
CA LEU A 231 13.53 9.08 -24.87
C LEU A 231 13.13 10.20 -25.84
N GLY A 232 12.52 9.90 -26.99
CA GLY A 232 12.02 10.92 -27.91
C GLY A 232 13.13 11.76 -28.57
N ARG A 233 14.27 11.13 -28.88
CA ARG A 233 15.49 11.81 -29.36
C ARG A 233 15.72 11.71 -30.87
N GLY A 234 14.74 11.23 -31.64
CA GLY A 234 14.84 11.11 -33.10
C GLY A 234 15.58 9.86 -33.63
N ALA A 235 16.09 8.99 -32.75
CA ALA A 235 16.70 7.72 -33.11
C ALA A 235 16.28 6.60 -32.15
N LEU A 236 15.98 5.41 -32.69
CA LEU A 236 15.94 4.17 -31.91
C LEU A 236 17.38 3.77 -31.60
N ALA A 237 17.67 3.20 -30.42
CA ALA A 237 19.02 2.76 -30.04
C ALA A 237 19.71 1.83 -31.07
N ARG A 238 18.94 1.29 -32.02
CA ARG A 238 19.37 0.37 -33.09
C ARG A 238 19.83 1.05 -34.40
N ARG A 239 19.80 2.38 -34.53
CA ARG A 239 20.26 3.08 -35.74
C ARG A 239 20.94 4.41 -35.41
N MET A 240 22.26 4.46 -35.59
CA MET A 240 22.99 5.72 -35.73
C MET A 240 22.81 6.23 -37.16
N HIS A 241 22.24 7.43 -37.30
CA HIS A 241 22.29 8.16 -38.55
C HIS A 241 23.47 9.14 -38.50
N ARG A 242 24.54 8.76 -39.23
CA ARG A 242 25.63 9.64 -39.71
C ARG A 242 26.53 10.27 -38.64
N LEU A 243 27.77 9.79 -38.54
CA LEU A 243 28.85 10.49 -37.83
C LEU A 243 29.82 11.06 -38.86
N SER A 244 29.97 12.40 -38.88
CA SER A 244 30.99 13.09 -39.69
C SER A 244 32.11 13.58 -38.78
N LEU A 245 33.29 12.98 -38.90
CA LEU A 245 34.47 13.38 -38.13
C LEU A 245 35.39 14.26 -38.98
N GLN A 246 35.87 15.38 -38.43
CA GLN A 246 37.01 16.12 -38.97
C GLN A 246 38.29 15.67 -38.28
N VAL A 247 39.16 14.98 -39.01
CA VAL A 247 40.47 14.58 -38.49
C VAL A 247 41.50 15.66 -38.87
N PRO A 248 42.10 16.38 -37.92
CA PRO A 248 43.16 17.34 -38.21
C PRO A 248 44.46 16.56 -38.48
N TRP A 249 44.82 16.34 -39.75
CA TRP A 249 46.01 15.56 -40.08
C TRP A 249 46.91 16.21 -41.12
N THR A 250 48.23 16.10 -40.91
CA THR A 250 49.30 16.57 -41.80
C THR A 250 50.50 15.60 -41.78
N ALA A 251 50.57 14.56 -42.63
CA ALA A 251 51.82 13.90 -43.11
C ALA A 251 51.52 12.83 -44.23
N PRO A 252 52.52 12.12 -44.83
CA PRO A 252 52.96 12.21 -46.23
C PRO A 252 52.42 11.10 -47.17
N ARG A 253 52.78 11.25 -48.46
CA ARG A 253 52.27 10.57 -49.67
C ARG A 253 52.62 9.07 -49.80
N GLN A 254 51.67 8.33 -50.40
CA GLN A 254 51.69 6.98 -51.00
C GLN A 254 52.03 5.77 -50.11
N GLY A 255 51.09 4.81 -50.07
CA GLY A 255 51.21 3.53 -49.37
C GLY A 255 49.85 2.83 -49.19
N SER A 256 49.87 1.55 -48.82
CA SER A 256 48.66 0.76 -48.53
C SER A 256 48.21 0.90 -47.08
N TRP A 257 46.90 0.92 -46.86
CA TRP A 257 46.31 1.18 -45.55
C TRP A 257 45.35 0.07 -45.15
N SER A 258 45.20 -0.11 -43.84
CA SER A 258 44.16 -0.96 -43.28
C SER A 258 43.38 -0.22 -42.21
N ILE A 259 42.06 -0.45 -42.19
CA ILE A 259 41.13 0.07 -41.21
C ILE A 259 40.61 -1.08 -40.34
N ALA A 260 40.68 -0.89 -39.04
CA ALA A 260 40.35 -1.90 -38.04
C ALA A 260 39.48 -1.29 -36.94
N LEU A 261 38.52 -2.05 -36.43
CA LEU A 261 37.79 -1.73 -35.21
C LEU A 261 38.44 -2.46 -34.03
N GLY A 262 38.74 -1.72 -32.98
CA GLY A 262 39.23 -2.26 -31.69
C GLY A 262 38.24 -1.99 -30.56
N TYR A 263 38.18 -2.92 -29.60
CA TYR A 263 37.33 -2.87 -28.42
C TYR A 263 38.18 -2.96 -27.15
N THR A 264 37.78 -2.23 -26.10
CA THR A 264 38.37 -2.39 -24.76
C THR A 264 37.29 -2.73 -23.73
N TYR A 265 37.59 -3.64 -22.80
CA TYR A 265 36.70 -4.13 -21.74
C TYR A 265 37.31 -3.85 -20.36
N SER A 266 36.50 -3.61 -19.33
CA SER A 266 36.96 -3.27 -17.98
C SER A 266 37.24 -4.45 -17.04
N ASP A 267 36.66 -5.63 -17.27
CA ASP A 267 36.89 -6.79 -16.39
C ASP A 267 38.29 -7.42 -16.62
N PRO A 268 39.18 -7.43 -15.61
CA PRO A 268 40.50 -8.07 -15.71
C PRO A 268 40.43 -9.60 -15.88
N SER A 269 39.29 -10.24 -15.63
CA SER A 269 39.09 -11.69 -15.79
C SER A 269 39.02 -12.13 -17.27
N HIS A 270 38.74 -11.19 -18.18
CA HIS A 270 38.67 -11.40 -19.64
C HIS A 270 40.01 -11.11 -20.37
N ARG A 271 41.14 -11.14 -19.65
CA ARG A 271 42.48 -10.80 -20.22
C ARG A 271 42.93 -11.65 -21.41
N ASP A 272 42.31 -12.82 -21.66
CA ASP A 272 42.56 -13.62 -22.87
C ASP A 272 41.79 -13.14 -24.12
N VAL A 273 40.97 -12.09 -24.00
CA VAL A 273 40.16 -11.53 -25.10
C VAL A 273 40.65 -10.13 -25.55
N ALA A 274 41.76 -9.65 -24.98
CA ALA A 274 42.17 -8.24 -24.99
C ALA A 274 42.55 -7.61 -26.35
N ASP A 275 42.52 -8.30 -27.49
CA ASP A 275 42.77 -7.69 -28.81
C ASP A 275 41.98 -8.40 -29.91
N ARG A 276 40.64 -8.30 -29.89
CA ARG A 276 39.82 -8.71 -31.04
C ARG A 276 39.73 -7.55 -32.04
N VAL A 277 40.71 -7.49 -32.94
CA VAL A 277 40.68 -6.61 -34.11
C VAL A 277 39.88 -7.27 -35.23
N ALA A 278 38.73 -6.71 -35.58
CA ALA A 278 38.06 -7.07 -36.84
C ALA A 278 38.64 -6.20 -37.96
N LEU A 279 39.33 -6.82 -38.90
CA LEU A 279 39.88 -6.14 -40.08
C LEU A 279 38.72 -5.92 -41.05
N ILE A 280 38.41 -4.66 -41.36
CA ILE A 280 37.20 -4.30 -42.12
C ILE A 280 37.51 -4.24 -43.62
N ASP A 281 38.65 -3.66 -44.01
CA ASP A 281 39.09 -3.63 -45.41
C ASP A 281 40.59 -3.28 -45.57
N GLU A 282 41.14 -3.56 -46.76
CA GLU A 282 42.49 -3.16 -47.21
C GLU A 282 42.40 -2.40 -48.54
N PHE A 283 43.08 -1.26 -48.66
CA PHE A 283 43.09 -0.50 -49.92
C PHE A 283 44.50 -0.04 -50.33
N ASP A 284 44.76 -0.13 -51.64
CA ASP A 284 45.99 0.28 -52.31
C ASP A 284 45.71 1.48 -53.22
N GLY A 285 46.36 2.64 -52.98
CA GLY A 285 46.37 3.77 -53.93
C GLY A 285 46.30 5.17 -53.33
N ASP A 286 46.60 6.18 -54.14
CA ASP A 286 46.43 7.60 -53.78
C ASP A 286 44.94 7.89 -53.50
N PRO A 287 44.59 8.69 -52.46
CA PRO A 287 43.23 8.70 -51.91
C PRO A 287 42.15 9.37 -52.79
N LEU A 288 42.46 9.72 -54.04
CA LEU A 288 41.65 10.60 -54.89
C LEU A 288 40.67 9.90 -55.83
N GLU A 289 40.74 8.59 -56.02
CA GLU A 289 39.85 7.86 -56.94
C GLU A 289 39.51 6.45 -56.45
N VAL A 290 38.67 6.31 -55.42
CA VAL A 290 38.02 5.01 -55.16
C VAL A 290 36.57 5.25 -54.74
N GLY A 291 35.64 5.05 -55.68
CA GLY A 291 34.25 4.75 -55.35
C GLY A 291 34.15 3.27 -54.99
N ILE A 292 33.78 2.95 -53.75
CA ILE A 292 33.51 1.57 -53.34
C ILE A 292 32.03 1.29 -53.66
N GLU A 293 31.78 0.40 -54.62
CA GLU A 293 30.51 -0.32 -54.77
C GLU A 293 30.37 -1.36 -53.65
N GLU A 294 29.13 -1.62 -53.22
CA GLU A 294 28.75 -2.45 -52.07
C GLU A 294 29.62 -3.71 -51.87
N ALA A 295 30.28 -3.78 -50.71
CA ALA A 295 30.87 -5.02 -50.21
C ALA A 295 30.14 -5.45 -48.93
N ASP A 296 29.41 -6.57 -49.00
CA ASP A 296 28.97 -7.31 -47.80
C ASP A 296 30.19 -8.02 -47.19
N ALA A 297 30.77 -7.44 -46.16
CA ALA A 297 31.90 -8.05 -45.46
C ALA A 297 31.39 -9.14 -44.49
N THR A 298 31.54 -10.42 -44.89
CA THR A 298 31.50 -11.56 -43.95
C THR A 298 32.92 -11.86 -43.44
N PRO A 299 33.14 -12.13 -42.14
CA PRO A 299 34.49 -12.33 -41.59
C PRO A 299 35.23 -13.48 -42.28
N ARG A 300 36.45 -13.24 -42.77
CA ARG A 300 37.20 -14.23 -43.59
C ARG A 300 38.11 -15.20 -42.83
N THR A 301 38.15 -15.18 -41.50
CA THR A 301 38.96 -16.15 -40.74
C THR A 301 38.26 -16.65 -39.48
N ALA A 302 37.88 -17.93 -39.51
CA ALA A 302 37.32 -18.65 -38.38
C ALA A 302 38.39 -18.89 -37.29
N VAL A 303 38.21 -18.25 -36.13
CA VAL A 303 38.87 -18.69 -34.90
C VAL A 303 37.88 -19.57 -34.13
N SER A 304 38.29 -20.80 -33.88
CA SER A 304 37.48 -21.85 -33.27
C SER A 304 37.17 -21.58 -31.80
N SER A 305 35.98 -21.06 -31.51
CA SER A 305 35.06 -21.49 -30.43
C SER A 305 33.96 -20.43 -30.30
N ARG A 306 32.71 -20.92 -30.27
CA ARG A 306 31.40 -20.25 -30.15
C ARG A 306 31.40 -18.72 -29.86
N GLN A 307 30.62 -17.97 -30.66
CA GLN A 307 30.16 -16.58 -30.48
C GLN A 307 31.07 -15.46 -31.02
N ALA A 308 31.24 -15.38 -32.36
CA ALA A 308 31.73 -14.17 -33.01
C ALA A 308 31.09 -14.01 -34.41
N ASP A 309 29.77 -14.04 -34.45
CA ASP A 309 29.02 -13.55 -35.60
C ASP A 309 28.47 -12.17 -35.25
N HIS A 310 28.50 -11.23 -36.21
CA HIS A 310 27.71 -10.00 -36.29
C HIS A 310 28.31 -8.68 -35.76
N VAL A 311 29.19 -8.06 -36.54
CA VAL A 311 29.31 -6.59 -36.63
C VAL A 311 29.32 -6.21 -38.11
N MET A 312 28.40 -5.35 -38.54
CA MET A 312 28.32 -4.86 -39.92
C MET A 312 28.52 -3.34 -39.90
N MET A 313 29.49 -2.83 -40.67
CA MET A 313 29.72 -1.38 -40.78
C MET A 313 29.71 -0.98 -42.26
N ARG A 314 28.90 0.02 -42.62
CA ARG A 314 28.91 0.67 -43.94
C ARG A 314 29.54 2.05 -43.78
N ALA A 315 30.75 2.22 -44.31
CA ALA A 315 31.47 3.49 -44.34
C ALA A 315 31.59 4.02 -45.77
N ARG A 316 31.45 5.34 -45.95
CA ARG A 316 31.76 5.99 -47.23
C ARG A 316 32.78 7.10 -46.98
N ILE A 317 33.99 6.93 -47.51
CA ILE A 317 35.03 7.96 -47.40
C ILE A 317 34.85 8.90 -48.59
N GLY A 318 34.46 10.14 -48.32
CA GLY A 318 34.27 11.18 -49.33
C GLY A 318 35.27 12.30 -49.17
N TYR A 319 35.92 12.70 -50.26
CA TYR A 319 36.77 13.89 -50.28
C TYR A 319 36.02 15.06 -50.91
N PRO A 320 36.20 16.31 -50.43
CA PRO A 320 35.90 17.47 -51.25
C PRO A 320 36.80 17.41 -52.49
N THR A 321 36.21 17.64 -53.68
CA THR A 321 36.84 17.55 -55.01
C THR A 321 38.05 18.46 -55.24
N GLU A 322 38.44 19.27 -54.25
CA GLU A 322 39.65 20.09 -54.25
C GLU A 322 40.46 19.91 -52.96
N ALA A 323 41.15 18.77 -52.82
CA ALA A 323 42.07 18.55 -51.71
C ALA A 323 43.39 19.35 -51.91
N ARG A 324 43.56 20.46 -51.17
CA ARG A 324 44.87 21.11 -50.95
C ARG A 324 45.51 20.57 -49.66
N LEU A 325 46.84 20.64 -49.56
CA LEU A 325 47.56 20.34 -48.31
C LEU A 325 46.95 21.12 -47.15
N GLY A 326 46.53 20.42 -46.08
CA GLY A 326 45.96 21.01 -44.86
C GLY A 326 44.43 20.99 -44.75
N VAL A 327 43.71 20.32 -45.66
CA VAL A 327 42.25 20.12 -45.54
C VAL A 327 41.95 18.83 -44.75
N PRO A 328 41.09 18.88 -43.72
CA PRO A 328 40.68 17.68 -42.96
C PRO A 328 40.04 16.63 -43.86
N ILE A 329 40.34 15.35 -43.61
CA ILE A 329 39.59 14.25 -44.22
C ILE A 329 38.22 14.18 -43.55
N LEU A 330 37.16 14.12 -44.35
CA LEU A 330 35.80 13.85 -43.88
C LEU A 330 35.54 12.36 -43.97
N LEU A 331 35.49 11.70 -42.80
CA LEU A 331 34.99 10.34 -42.71
C LEU A 331 33.47 10.40 -42.53
N ASP A 332 32.70 9.91 -43.50
CA ASP A 332 31.23 9.85 -43.42
C ASP A 332 30.81 8.39 -43.15
N LEU A 333 30.57 8.09 -41.87
CA LEU A 333 30.11 6.77 -41.44
C LEU A 333 28.59 6.71 -41.59
N GLN A 334 28.10 5.89 -42.54
CA GLN A 334 26.69 5.87 -42.89
C GLN A 334 25.86 4.93 -42.02
N GLU A 335 26.38 3.77 -41.62
CA GLU A 335 25.68 2.82 -40.76
C GLU A 335 26.68 1.97 -39.94
N ILE A 336 26.51 1.90 -38.61
CA ILE A 336 27.22 0.97 -37.73
C ILE A 336 26.17 0.08 -37.07
N LEU A 337 26.17 -1.22 -37.40
CA LEU A 337 25.36 -2.26 -36.78
C LEU A 337 26.25 -3.13 -35.90
N VAL A 338 26.12 -3.00 -34.59
CA VAL A 338 26.68 -3.95 -33.61
C VAL A 338 25.63 -5.04 -33.37
N GLY A 339 25.97 -6.30 -33.64
CA GLY A 339 25.02 -7.41 -33.65
C GLY A 339 24.52 -7.83 -32.26
N GLN A 340 23.31 -8.40 -32.24
CA GLN A 340 22.44 -8.62 -31.07
C GLN A 340 22.86 -9.74 -30.09
N ASN A 341 24.09 -10.24 -30.12
CA ASN A 341 24.48 -11.45 -29.37
C ASN A 341 25.68 -11.29 -28.43
N LEU A 342 26.04 -10.06 -28.06
CA LEU A 342 26.81 -9.87 -26.83
C LEU A 342 25.88 -10.27 -25.69
N ARG A 343 26.30 -11.22 -24.84
CA ARG A 343 25.58 -11.51 -23.60
C ARG A 343 25.53 -10.20 -22.80
N ASP A 344 24.52 -10.02 -21.97
CA ASP A 344 24.32 -8.82 -21.12
C ASP A 344 25.54 -8.46 -20.22
N ASP A 345 26.61 -9.26 -20.25
CA ASP A 345 27.84 -9.11 -19.48
C ASP A 345 29.04 -8.58 -20.32
N ASP A 346 28.99 -8.54 -21.65
CA ASP A 346 30.12 -8.18 -22.54
C ASP A 346 29.92 -6.81 -23.22
N TYR A 347 29.99 -5.71 -22.46
CA TYR A 347 29.99 -4.35 -23.05
C TYR A 347 31.41 -3.83 -23.25
N ALA A 348 31.74 -3.42 -24.48
CA ALA A 348 32.97 -2.70 -24.76
C ALA A 348 32.83 -1.24 -24.31
N GLU A 349 33.71 -0.77 -23.42
CA GLU A 349 33.67 0.59 -22.85
C GLU A 349 34.13 1.66 -23.84
N GLN A 350 35.07 1.31 -24.73
CA GLN A 350 35.51 2.20 -25.80
C GLN A 350 35.68 1.46 -27.12
N ILE A 351 35.19 2.10 -28.19
CA ILE A 351 35.37 1.65 -29.57
C ILE A 351 36.32 2.61 -30.26
N HIS A 352 37.38 2.03 -30.84
CA HIS A 352 38.41 2.78 -31.54
C HIS A 352 38.44 2.39 -33.00
N LEU A 353 38.64 3.41 -33.83
CA LEU A 353 39.03 3.21 -35.21
C LEU A 353 40.56 3.25 -35.27
N LEU A 354 41.17 2.14 -35.68
CA LEU A 354 42.61 2.00 -35.90
C LEU A 354 42.89 2.12 -37.40
N LEU A 355 43.60 3.16 -37.79
CA LEU A 355 44.11 3.35 -39.14
C LEU A 355 45.60 3.03 -39.14
N THR A 356 45.98 1.97 -39.85
CA THR A 356 47.39 1.54 -39.93
C THR A 356 47.95 1.82 -41.31
N HIS A 357 49.04 2.59 -41.37
CA HIS A 357 49.84 2.74 -42.57
C HIS A 357 50.78 1.54 -42.69
N ARG A 358 50.52 0.64 -43.64
CA ARG A 358 51.26 -0.63 -43.73
C ARG A 358 52.77 -0.45 -44.01
N PRO A 359 53.20 0.47 -44.89
CA PRO A 359 54.63 0.62 -45.19
C PRO A 359 55.46 1.13 -44.02
N THR A 360 54.90 2.01 -43.17
CA THR A 360 55.64 2.59 -42.02
C THR A 360 55.31 1.93 -40.69
N GLY A 361 54.21 1.18 -40.61
CA GLY A 361 53.69 0.62 -39.37
C GLY A 361 53.05 1.65 -38.44
N GLU A 362 52.84 2.88 -38.91
CA GLU A 362 52.23 3.95 -38.11
C GLU A 362 50.75 3.66 -37.88
N VAL A 363 50.30 3.72 -36.63
CA VAL A 363 48.90 3.48 -36.23
C VAL A 363 48.33 4.78 -35.68
N VAL A 364 47.29 5.28 -36.34
CA VAL A 364 46.46 6.37 -35.84
C VAL A 364 45.23 5.78 -35.17
N ARG A 365 45.13 5.98 -33.86
CA ARG A 365 43.94 5.64 -33.08
C ARG A 365 43.02 6.86 -33.09
N ILE A 366 41.84 6.68 -33.66
CA ILE A 366 40.76 7.66 -33.58
C ILE A 366 39.77 7.11 -32.56
N ASP A 367 39.74 7.75 -31.39
CA ASP A 367 38.73 7.47 -30.39
C ASP A 367 37.41 8.03 -30.92
N LEU A 368 36.41 7.17 -31.13
CA LEU A 368 35.09 7.60 -31.61
C LEU A 368 34.24 8.24 -30.50
N GLY A 369 34.90 8.70 -29.43
CA GLY A 369 34.30 9.06 -28.15
C GLY A 369 33.71 7.85 -27.43
N ASP A 370 33.16 8.08 -26.24
CA ASP A 370 32.44 7.11 -25.40
C ASP A 370 31.05 6.76 -26.01
N GLY A 371 31.02 6.70 -27.35
CA GLY A 371 29.95 7.16 -28.22
C GLY A 371 29.03 6.06 -28.73
N LEU A 372 28.81 5.01 -27.93
CA LEU A 372 27.70 4.10 -28.19
C LEU A 372 26.72 3.96 -27.01
N ASP A 373 26.96 4.60 -25.85
CA ASP A 373 25.96 4.52 -24.77
C ASP A 373 25.93 5.63 -23.69
N LEU A 374 26.95 6.47 -23.53
CA LEU A 374 26.97 7.46 -22.43
C LEU A 374 26.03 8.67 -22.64
N THR A 375 25.57 8.94 -23.87
CA THR A 375 24.61 10.04 -24.09
C THR A 375 23.22 9.73 -23.55
N LEU A 376 22.85 8.45 -23.43
CA LEU A 376 21.58 8.01 -22.89
C LEU A 376 21.54 8.15 -21.36
N ALA A 377 22.69 8.01 -20.70
CA ALA A 377 22.87 8.21 -19.26
C ALA A 377 22.97 9.68 -18.82
N ARG A 378 22.83 10.64 -19.75
CA ARG A 378 22.74 12.07 -19.44
C ARG A 378 21.41 12.65 -19.92
N PRO A 379 20.82 13.62 -19.18
CA PRO A 379 19.66 14.37 -19.65
C PRO A 379 19.93 15.02 -21.01
N ALA A 380 19.01 14.83 -21.95
CA ALA A 380 19.03 15.53 -23.23
C ALA A 380 17.62 15.92 -23.68
N PRO A 381 17.47 16.98 -24.52
CA PRO A 381 16.17 17.43 -24.97
C PRO A 381 15.42 16.43 -25.83
N VAL A 382 14.11 16.35 -25.62
CA VAL A 382 13.16 15.67 -26.51
C VAL A 382 12.99 16.50 -27.78
N VAL A 383 13.07 15.86 -28.95
CA VAL A 383 13.01 16.56 -30.25
C VAL A 383 11.59 17.05 -30.56
N ALA A 384 11.49 18.08 -31.39
CA ALA A 384 10.20 18.51 -31.93
C ALA A 384 9.57 17.46 -32.86
N PRO A 385 8.25 17.50 -33.10
CA PRO A 385 7.53 16.55 -33.94
C PRO A 385 8.01 16.45 -35.40
N ASP A 386 8.55 17.53 -35.94
CA ASP A 386 9.13 17.59 -37.29
C ASP A 386 10.59 17.08 -37.33
N GLY A 387 11.11 16.60 -36.19
CA GLY A 387 12.50 16.21 -36.00
C GLY A 387 13.48 17.39 -35.91
N ASN A 388 12.99 18.63 -35.98
CA ASN A 388 13.80 19.85 -36.00
C ASN A 388 13.50 20.74 -34.79
N GLY A 389 14.43 20.81 -33.84
CA GLY A 389 14.27 21.61 -32.62
C GLY A 389 13.75 20.77 -31.45
N ARG A 390 13.00 21.39 -30.53
CA ARG A 390 12.60 20.79 -29.24
C ARG A 390 11.09 20.86 -29.03
N LEU A 391 10.53 19.84 -28.38
CA LEU A 391 9.15 19.88 -27.92
C LEU A 391 9.04 20.90 -26.77
N ASN A 392 8.23 21.94 -26.95
CA ASN A 392 8.10 23.08 -26.03
C ASN A 392 6.65 23.20 -25.50
N ASP A 393 6.47 24.12 -24.53
CA ASP A 393 5.20 24.41 -23.87
C ASP A 393 4.57 23.21 -23.15
N VAL A 394 5.41 22.25 -22.72
CA VAL A 394 4.98 21.11 -21.91
C VAL A 394 4.66 21.59 -20.49
N HIS A 395 3.64 21.01 -19.87
CA HIS A 395 3.27 21.30 -18.48
C HIS A 395 2.99 20.06 -17.63
N GLN A 396 2.63 18.91 -18.22
CA GLN A 396 2.51 17.65 -17.47
C GLN A 396 3.17 16.49 -18.22
N LEU A 397 3.73 15.54 -17.47
CA LEU A 397 4.44 14.38 -17.95
C LEU A 397 3.79 13.10 -17.42
N ALA A 398 3.78 12.04 -18.21
CA ALA A 398 3.48 10.69 -17.77
C ALA A 398 4.37 9.69 -18.54
N CYS A 399 4.73 8.59 -17.89
CA CYS A 399 5.55 7.54 -18.48
C CYS A 399 4.87 6.19 -18.29
N GLY A 400 4.82 5.40 -19.36
CA GLY A 400 4.49 3.99 -19.27
C GLY A 400 5.75 3.14 -19.13
N GLU A 401 5.66 1.85 -19.50
CA GLU A 401 6.79 0.93 -19.42
C GLU A 401 7.93 1.39 -20.35
N TYR A 402 7.62 1.48 -21.64
CA TYR A 402 8.56 1.84 -22.71
C TYR A 402 8.02 2.95 -23.61
N HIS A 403 7.11 3.79 -23.11
CA HIS A 403 6.62 4.97 -23.81
C HIS A 403 6.48 6.17 -22.87
N SER A 404 6.43 7.34 -23.46
CA SER A 404 6.38 8.63 -22.79
C SER A 404 5.24 9.46 -23.34
N VAL A 405 4.66 10.31 -22.49
CA VAL A 405 3.51 11.17 -22.79
C VAL A 405 3.75 12.55 -22.20
N ALA A 406 3.48 13.59 -22.99
CA ALA A 406 3.54 14.99 -22.59
C ALA A 406 2.24 15.72 -22.95
N LEU A 407 1.70 16.44 -21.97
CA LEU A 407 0.61 17.39 -22.16
C LEU A 407 1.17 18.80 -22.31
N ARG A 408 0.83 19.47 -23.40
CA ARG A 408 1.17 20.86 -23.65
C ARG A 408 0.13 21.82 -23.08
N LYS A 409 0.54 23.06 -22.84
CA LYS A 409 -0.30 24.15 -22.29
C LYS A 409 -1.52 24.49 -23.18
N ASP A 410 -1.46 24.17 -24.46
CA ASP A 410 -2.58 24.32 -25.40
C ASP A 410 -3.62 23.19 -25.32
N GLY A 411 -3.40 22.17 -24.48
CA GLY A 411 -4.28 21.01 -24.34
C GLY A 411 -3.98 19.86 -25.30
N SER A 412 -2.95 19.96 -26.15
CA SER A 412 -2.52 18.88 -27.02
C SER A 412 -1.67 17.84 -26.28
N VAL A 413 -1.90 16.56 -26.58
CA VAL A 413 -1.15 15.44 -25.99
C VAL A 413 -0.23 14.80 -27.03
N TRP A 414 1.02 14.60 -26.66
CA TRP A 414 2.08 14.05 -27.49
C TRP A 414 2.67 12.81 -26.83
N ALA A 415 2.86 11.74 -27.59
CA ALA A 415 3.41 10.49 -27.09
C ALA A 415 4.50 9.94 -28.02
N TRP A 416 5.44 9.18 -27.48
CA TRP A 416 6.50 8.49 -28.24
C TRP A 416 7.00 7.25 -27.49
N GLY A 417 7.77 6.40 -28.18
CA GLY A 417 8.29 5.14 -27.68
C GLY A 417 7.57 3.93 -28.27
N TYR A 418 7.48 2.87 -27.47
CA TYR A 418 6.82 1.60 -27.81
C TYR A 418 5.34 1.81 -28.14
N ASN A 419 4.84 1.13 -29.18
CA ASN A 419 3.45 1.31 -29.65
C ASN A 419 2.76 0.04 -30.15
N ALA A 420 3.27 -1.17 -29.86
CA ALA A 420 2.73 -2.39 -30.46
C ALA A 420 1.25 -2.65 -30.11
N THR A 421 0.77 -2.10 -28.99
CA THR A 421 -0.61 -2.23 -28.50
C THR A 421 -1.45 -0.98 -28.77
N GLY A 422 -0.84 0.06 -29.34
CA GLY A 422 -1.52 1.31 -29.66
C GLY A 422 -1.51 2.35 -28.54
N GLN A 423 -0.63 2.20 -27.54
CA GLN A 423 -0.53 3.09 -26.37
C GLN A 423 -0.19 4.55 -26.71
N LEU A 424 0.33 4.85 -27.92
CA LEU A 424 0.56 6.22 -28.35
C LEU A 424 -0.73 6.92 -28.82
N GLY A 425 -1.83 6.18 -29.04
CA GLY A 425 -3.14 6.75 -29.36
C GLY A 425 -3.22 7.54 -30.67
N ASN A 426 -2.27 7.38 -31.58
CA ASN A 426 -2.16 8.13 -32.84
C ASN A 426 -2.83 7.42 -34.04
N GLY A 427 -3.65 6.40 -33.79
CA GLY A 427 -4.26 5.55 -34.82
C GLY A 427 -3.32 4.51 -35.45
N SER A 428 -2.07 4.43 -34.98
CA SER A 428 -1.05 3.48 -35.42
C SER A 428 -0.64 2.52 -34.30
N ARG A 429 0.02 1.41 -34.67
CA ARG A 429 0.73 0.49 -33.75
C ARG A 429 2.24 0.49 -33.96
N THR A 430 2.74 1.49 -34.68
CA THR A 430 4.17 1.64 -34.98
C THR A 430 4.83 2.47 -33.90
N ALA A 431 5.86 1.91 -33.28
CA ALA A 431 6.70 2.62 -32.33
C ALA A 431 7.43 3.80 -33.01
N THR A 432 7.71 4.87 -32.28
CA THR A 432 8.37 6.06 -32.83
C THR A 432 9.28 6.71 -31.79
N ALA A 433 10.49 7.08 -32.20
CA ALA A 433 11.42 7.86 -31.38
C ALA A 433 11.22 9.38 -31.52
N ILE A 434 10.16 9.80 -32.22
CA ILE A 434 9.78 11.20 -32.42
C ILE A 434 8.36 11.39 -31.85
N PRO A 435 8.10 12.43 -31.04
CA PRO A 435 6.78 12.75 -30.52
C PRO A 435 5.71 12.82 -31.61
N VAL A 436 4.62 12.09 -31.41
CA VAL A 436 3.42 12.11 -32.26
C VAL A 436 2.23 12.58 -31.46
N GLN A 437 1.36 13.38 -32.07
CA GLN A 437 0.16 13.87 -31.42
C GLN A 437 -0.92 12.77 -31.35
N MET A 438 -1.61 12.67 -30.21
CA MET A 438 -2.71 11.73 -30.02
C MET A 438 -3.93 12.13 -30.86
N ALA A 439 -4.60 11.14 -31.46
CA ALA A 439 -5.76 11.33 -32.33
C ALA A 439 -7.10 11.16 -31.58
N ALA A 440 -8.12 11.90 -32.00
CA ALA A 440 -9.47 11.78 -31.46
C ALA A 440 -10.26 10.63 -32.13
N GLY A 441 -10.79 9.71 -31.32
CA GLY A 441 -11.82 8.74 -31.71
C GLY A 441 -11.39 7.59 -32.64
N SER A 442 -12.35 6.69 -32.91
CA SER A 442 -12.14 5.43 -33.66
C SER A 442 -11.99 5.59 -35.18
N SER A 443 -12.21 6.79 -35.72
CA SER A 443 -12.08 7.09 -37.15
C SER A 443 -10.76 7.75 -37.54
N GLY A 444 -9.89 8.11 -36.58
CA GLY A 444 -8.59 8.75 -36.84
C GLY A 444 -8.68 10.10 -37.55
N GLN A 445 -9.80 10.82 -37.42
CA GLN A 445 -10.02 12.13 -38.02
C GLN A 445 -10.04 13.18 -36.90
N GLY A 446 -8.97 13.96 -36.76
CA GLY A 446 -8.82 15.02 -35.77
C GLY A 446 -7.90 14.66 -34.59
N PHE A 447 -7.50 15.67 -33.82
CA PHE A 447 -6.67 15.54 -32.62
C PHE A 447 -7.51 15.68 -31.36
N VAL A 448 -6.98 15.15 -30.26
CA VAL A 448 -7.55 15.40 -28.94
C VAL A 448 -7.25 16.86 -28.56
N GLU A 449 -8.28 17.59 -28.16
CA GLU A 449 -8.20 18.99 -27.74
C GLU A 449 -8.77 19.13 -26.32
N ASP A 450 -8.41 20.21 -25.63
CA ASP A 450 -8.90 20.52 -24.28
C ASP A 450 -8.60 19.45 -23.21
N ILE A 451 -7.43 18.79 -23.27
CA ILE A 451 -6.95 17.90 -22.21
C ILE A 451 -6.40 18.68 -21.02
N VAL A 452 -6.71 18.20 -19.81
CA VAL A 452 -6.27 18.78 -18.53
C VAL A 452 -5.42 17.84 -17.69
N ALA A 453 -5.47 16.53 -17.94
CA ALA A 453 -4.58 15.59 -17.28
C ALA A 453 -4.19 14.40 -18.18
N VAL A 454 -2.99 13.88 -17.97
CA VAL A 454 -2.48 12.64 -18.61
C VAL A 454 -1.99 11.64 -17.56
N ALA A 455 -2.20 10.35 -17.83
CA ALA A 455 -1.62 9.25 -17.06
C ALA A 455 -1.22 8.11 -18.01
N ALA A 456 -0.28 7.28 -17.59
CA ALA A 456 0.18 6.14 -18.36
C ALA A 456 0.31 4.90 -17.47
N GLY A 457 -0.22 3.78 -17.95
CA GLY A 457 0.10 2.46 -17.42
C GLY A 457 1.23 1.82 -18.23
N TYR A 458 1.50 0.54 -18.02
CA TYR A 458 2.60 -0.17 -18.72
C TYR A 458 2.52 0.00 -20.25
N GLU A 459 1.38 -0.38 -20.82
CA GLU A 459 1.11 -0.34 -22.25
C GLU A 459 -0.23 0.34 -22.54
N SER A 460 -0.62 1.30 -21.70
CA SER A 460 -1.85 2.07 -21.86
C SER A 460 -1.64 3.54 -21.55
N THR A 461 -2.42 4.41 -22.18
CA THR A 461 -2.38 5.85 -21.97
C THR A 461 -3.79 6.34 -21.70
N TYR A 462 -3.93 7.25 -20.74
CA TYR A 462 -5.18 7.84 -20.31
C TYR A 462 -5.09 9.36 -20.41
N VAL A 463 -6.18 9.98 -20.85
CA VAL A 463 -6.33 11.44 -20.90
C VAL A 463 -7.65 11.84 -20.26
N LEU A 464 -7.63 12.98 -19.57
CA LEU A 464 -8.79 13.61 -18.96
C LEU A 464 -9.07 14.94 -19.67
N ASP A 465 -10.25 15.09 -20.26
CA ASP A 465 -10.64 16.36 -20.88
C ASP A 465 -11.21 17.37 -19.87
N ARG A 466 -11.34 18.64 -20.28
CA ARG A 466 -11.91 19.73 -19.47
C ARG A 466 -13.33 19.47 -18.96
N THR A 467 -14.07 18.51 -19.54
CA THR A 467 -15.42 18.15 -19.11
C THR A 467 -15.42 17.16 -17.95
N GLY A 468 -14.24 16.63 -17.57
CA GLY A 468 -14.12 15.58 -16.57
C GLY A 468 -14.36 14.18 -17.15
N THR A 469 -14.24 13.99 -18.47
CA THR A 469 -14.38 12.69 -19.13
C THR A 469 -13.02 12.04 -19.36
N ALA A 470 -12.88 10.78 -18.97
CA ALA A 470 -11.66 10.00 -19.21
C ALA A 470 -11.71 9.22 -20.53
N TRP A 471 -10.56 9.18 -21.20
CA TRP A 471 -10.34 8.43 -22.42
C TRP A 471 -9.07 7.59 -22.29
N ALA A 472 -9.03 6.42 -22.91
CA ALA A 472 -7.93 5.48 -22.81
C ALA A 472 -7.61 4.79 -24.16
N CYS A 473 -6.34 4.47 -24.38
CA CYS A 473 -5.86 3.67 -25.51
C CYS A 473 -4.74 2.71 -25.08
N GLY A 474 -4.42 1.74 -25.94
CA GLY A 474 -3.37 0.73 -25.70
C GLY A 474 -3.90 -0.67 -25.39
N TRP A 475 -3.18 -1.41 -24.56
CA TRP A 475 -3.47 -2.80 -24.21
C TRP A 475 -4.74 -2.93 -23.36
N ASN A 476 -5.62 -3.89 -23.69
CA ASN A 476 -6.93 -4.07 -23.02
C ASN A 476 -7.29 -5.55 -22.75
N VAL A 477 -6.32 -6.41 -22.42
CA VAL A 477 -6.60 -7.84 -22.16
C VAL A 477 -7.31 -8.07 -20.83
N TYR A 478 -7.11 -7.20 -19.84
CA TYR A 478 -7.74 -7.28 -18.53
C TYR A 478 -8.86 -6.25 -18.35
N GLY A 479 -9.24 -5.56 -19.44
CA GLY A 479 -10.23 -4.50 -19.38
C GLY A 479 -9.73 -3.17 -18.78
N GLN A 480 -8.41 -2.99 -18.69
CA GLN A 480 -7.77 -1.83 -18.07
C GLN A 480 -8.05 -0.48 -18.75
N LEU A 481 -8.50 -0.46 -20.00
CA LEU A 481 -8.95 0.78 -20.62
C LEU A 481 -10.32 1.21 -20.11
N GLY A 482 -11.08 0.31 -19.50
CA GLY A 482 -12.40 0.57 -18.94
C GLY A 482 -13.46 0.98 -19.98
N ALA A 483 -13.17 0.81 -21.27
CA ALA A 483 -13.92 1.43 -22.36
C ALA A 483 -14.79 0.45 -23.18
N ASP A 484 -14.50 -0.85 -23.16
CA ASP A 484 -15.14 -1.93 -23.92
C ASP A 484 -14.74 -3.32 -23.36
N GLU A 485 -15.39 -4.39 -23.84
CA GLU A 485 -15.02 -5.79 -23.56
C GLU A 485 -13.51 -6.06 -23.78
N PRO A 486 -12.88 -6.95 -22.99
CA PRO A 486 -11.48 -7.31 -23.15
C PRO A 486 -11.18 -7.72 -24.59
N ALA A 487 -10.13 -7.15 -25.17
CA ALA A 487 -9.75 -7.50 -26.53
C ALA A 487 -9.25 -8.96 -26.55
N HIS A 488 -10.02 -9.88 -27.13
CA HIS A 488 -9.65 -11.31 -27.25
C HIS A 488 -8.46 -11.58 -28.20
N SER A 489 -7.91 -10.54 -28.84
CA SER A 489 -6.72 -10.61 -29.69
C SER A 489 -5.68 -9.58 -29.26
N ALA A 490 -4.40 -9.96 -29.34
CA ALA A 490 -3.21 -9.24 -28.85
C ALA A 490 -2.94 -7.85 -29.48
N GLY A 491 -3.92 -7.25 -30.16
CA GLY A 491 -3.70 -6.01 -30.91
C GLY A 491 -3.88 -4.71 -30.12
N GLY A 492 -4.54 -4.70 -28.97
CA GLY A 492 -4.88 -3.45 -28.26
C GLY A 492 -5.65 -2.42 -29.13
N TYR A 493 -5.84 -1.21 -28.61
CA TYR A 493 -6.59 -0.14 -29.26
C TYR A 493 -5.69 1.07 -29.57
N PRO A 494 -5.36 1.35 -30.85
CA PRO A 494 -4.48 2.44 -31.24
C PRO A 494 -5.11 3.84 -31.23
N SER A 495 -6.36 3.94 -30.77
CA SER A 495 -7.10 5.20 -30.70
C SER A 495 -7.87 5.27 -29.39
N LEU A 496 -8.04 6.49 -28.89
CA LEU A 496 -8.72 6.75 -27.63
C LEU A 496 -10.17 6.28 -27.64
N ARG A 497 -10.58 5.71 -26.51
CA ARG A 497 -11.96 5.31 -26.22
C ARG A 497 -12.39 5.81 -24.85
N GLN A 498 -13.67 6.17 -24.72
CA GLN A 498 -14.22 6.69 -23.47
C GLN A 498 -14.31 5.59 -22.43
N VAL A 499 -13.84 5.88 -21.21
CA VAL A 499 -14.02 4.99 -20.05
C VAL A 499 -15.52 4.95 -19.69
N ARG A 500 -16.05 3.76 -19.41
CA ARG A 500 -17.45 3.47 -19.08
C ARG A 500 -17.60 2.92 -17.66
N GLN A 501 -18.74 3.18 -17.05
CA GLN A 501 -19.14 2.62 -15.75
C GLN A 501 -19.69 1.21 -15.91
N ASP A 502 -19.44 0.37 -14.90
CA ASP A 502 -20.05 -0.95 -14.74
C ASP A 502 -21.51 -0.80 -14.21
N ASN A 503 -22.41 -0.38 -15.10
CA ASN A 503 -23.84 -0.26 -14.82
C ASN A 503 -24.69 -0.71 -16.03
N ASP A 504 -25.98 -0.94 -15.82
CA ASP A 504 -26.92 -1.48 -16.83
C ASP A 504 -26.95 -0.69 -18.15
N ASN A 505 -26.47 0.57 -18.14
CA ASN A 505 -26.48 1.46 -19.30
C ASN A 505 -25.08 1.70 -19.92
N GLY A 506 -23.99 1.18 -19.34
CA GLY A 506 -22.62 1.39 -19.80
C GLY A 506 -22.24 2.88 -19.97
N ALA A 507 -22.75 3.73 -19.08
CA ALA A 507 -22.62 5.18 -19.20
C ALA A 507 -21.15 5.63 -19.13
N VAL A 508 -20.79 6.66 -19.88
CA VAL A 508 -19.44 7.25 -19.85
C VAL A 508 -19.14 7.78 -18.45
N VAL A 509 -17.93 7.51 -17.94
CA VAL A 509 -17.46 8.07 -16.68
C VAL A 509 -17.21 9.57 -16.87
N GLN A 510 -17.89 10.38 -16.05
CA GLN A 510 -17.80 11.84 -16.06
C GLN A 510 -17.45 12.38 -14.67
N ASP A 511 -17.25 13.70 -14.58
CA ASP A 511 -16.94 14.44 -13.36
C ASP A 511 -15.66 13.97 -12.67
N LEU A 512 -14.68 13.47 -13.43
CA LEU A 512 -13.38 13.09 -12.90
C LEU A 512 -12.53 14.33 -12.63
N ALA A 513 -11.90 14.34 -11.44
CA ALA A 513 -10.94 15.36 -11.02
C ALA A 513 -9.49 14.93 -11.31
N THR A 514 -9.19 13.64 -11.14
CA THR A 514 -7.85 13.08 -11.38
C THR A 514 -7.95 11.68 -11.96
N ILE A 515 -6.88 11.25 -12.64
CA ILE A 515 -6.71 9.90 -13.17
C ILE A 515 -5.26 9.45 -12.99
N THR A 516 -5.06 8.20 -12.63
CA THR A 516 -3.75 7.56 -12.51
C THR A 516 -3.83 6.11 -13.00
N ALA A 517 -2.70 5.50 -13.35
CA ALA A 517 -2.66 4.15 -13.88
C ALA A 517 -1.43 3.40 -13.38
N GLY A 518 -1.65 2.14 -13.01
CA GLY A 518 -0.60 1.15 -12.78
C GLY A 518 -0.33 0.35 -14.05
N ALA A 519 0.31 -0.82 -13.96
CA ALA A 519 0.58 -1.58 -15.19
C ALA A 519 -0.68 -1.96 -15.96
N TYR A 520 -1.62 -2.57 -15.25
CA TYR A 520 -2.76 -3.23 -15.84
C TYR A 520 -4.06 -2.80 -15.17
N HIS A 521 -4.05 -1.71 -14.41
CA HIS A 521 -5.23 -1.14 -13.78
C HIS A 521 -5.15 0.38 -13.77
N ALA A 522 -6.30 1.04 -13.66
CA ALA A 522 -6.37 2.48 -13.56
C ALA A 522 -7.35 2.88 -12.46
N LEU A 523 -7.12 4.07 -11.91
CA LEU A 523 -7.96 4.69 -10.90
C LEU A 523 -8.27 6.12 -11.30
N ALA A 524 -9.47 6.57 -10.94
CA ALA A 524 -9.84 7.96 -11.08
C ALA A 524 -10.67 8.43 -9.89
N ARG A 525 -10.43 9.65 -9.44
CA ARG A 525 -11.21 10.29 -8.39
C ARG A 525 -12.22 11.23 -9.04
N GLN A 526 -13.49 11.07 -8.71
CA GLN A 526 -14.51 12.03 -9.08
C GLN A 526 -14.44 13.30 -8.24
N THR A 527 -14.98 14.41 -8.75
CA THR A 527 -15.07 15.69 -8.05
C THR A 527 -15.88 15.63 -6.75
N ASN A 528 -16.80 14.66 -6.65
CA ASN A 528 -17.53 14.35 -5.41
C ASN A 528 -16.71 13.55 -4.39
N GLY A 529 -15.49 13.16 -4.75
CA GLY A 529 -14.55 12.39 -3.93
C GLY A 529 -14.56 10.88 -4.16
N ARG A 530 -15.52 10.35 -4.94
CA ARG A 530 -15.65 8.90 -5.17
C ARG A 530 -14.44 8.35 -5.93
N LEU A 531 -13.88 7.25 -5.42
CA LEU A 531 -12.78 6.54 -6.07
C LEU A 531 -13.30 5.44 -6.98
N LEU A 532 -12.95 5.52 -8.25
CA LEU A 532 -13.22 4.51 -9.26
C LEU A 532 -11.94 3.77 -9.60
N ALA A 533 -12.05 2.47 -9.86
CA ALA A 533 -10.96 1.61 -10.29
C ALA A 533 -11.43 0.61 -11.35
N TRP A 534 -10.56 0.22 -12.27
CA TRP A 534 -10.82 -0.82 -13.28
C TRP A 534 -9.53 -1.45 -13.80
N GLY A 535 -9.65 -2.57 -14.51
CA GLY A 535 -8.55 -3.36 -15.06
C GLY A 535 -8.27 -4.65 -14.29
N HIS A 536 -7.02 -5.11 -14.36
CA HIS A 536 -6.56 -6.31 -13.70
C HIS A 536 -6.67 -6.20 -12.18
N ASN A 537 -7.07 -7.27 -11.51
CA ASN A 537 -7.29 -7.30 -10.06
C ASN A 537 -6.75 -8.57 -9.39
N GLY A 538 -5.94 -9.39 -10.06
CA GLY A 538 -5.44 -10.65 -9.48
C GLY A 538 -4.72 -10.54 -8.12
N PHE A 539 -4.29 -9.34 -7.72
CA PHE A 539 -3.64 -9.04 -6.44
C PHE A 539 -4.49 -8.14 -5.52
N GLY A 540 -5.71 -7.80 -5.92
CA GLY A 540 -6.59 -6.92 -5.17
C GLY A 540 -6.34 -5.42 -5.39
N GLN A 541 -5.57 -5.05 -6.41
CA GLN A 541 -5.12 -3.68 -6.68
C GLN A 541 -6.22 -2.69 -7.10
N LEU A 542 -7.42 -3.19 -7.43
CA LEU A 542 -8.60 -2.33 -7.59
C LEU A 542 -9.20 -1.92 -6.24
N GLY A 543 -8.84 -2.61 -5.16
CA GLY A 543 -9.29 -2.29 -3.81
C GLY A 543 -10.78 -2.57 -3.60
N ASP A 544 -11.46 -3.28 -4.51
CA ASP A 544 -12.91 -3.55 -4.50
C ASP A 544 -13.30 -4.75 -3.60
N GLY A 545 -12.36 -5.27 -2.82
CA GLY A 545 -12.56 -6.45 -1.98
C GLY A 545 -12.55 -7.76 -2.75
N THR A 546 -12.26 -7.74 -4.06
CA THR A 546 -12.22 -8.92 -4.91
C THR A 546 -10.82 -9.13 -5.52
N VAL A 547 -10.69 -10.18 -6.33
CA VAL A 547 -9.54 -10.37 -7.24
C VAL A 547 -9.99 -10.48 -8.70
N GLN A 548 -11.20 -10.01 -8.99
CA GLN A 548 -11.79 -10.11 -10.32
C GLN A 548 -11.45 -8.89 -11.13
N ASP A 549 -10.94 -9.12 -12.34
CA ASP A 549 -10.68 -8.07 -13.31
C ASP A 549 -11.98 -7.34 -13.67
N ARG A 550 -11.87 -6.04 -13.96
CA ARG A 550 -13.01 -5.17 -14.25
C ARG A 550 -12.81 -4.48 -15.59
N ALA A 551 -13.64 -4.81 -16.57
CA ALA A 551 -13.61 -4.16 -17.89
C ALA A 551 -14.27 -2.78 -17.92
N SER A 552 -14.82 -2.33 -16.79
CA SER A 552 -15.47 -1.04 -16.64
C SER A 552 -15.22 -0.50 -15.24
N ALA A 553 -15.32 0.81 -15.08
CA ALA A 553 -15.08 1.49 -13.82
C ALA A 553 -16.04 1.01 -12.73
N VAL A 554 -15.49 0.42 -11.67
CA VAL A 554 -16.19 0.06 -10.43
C VAL A 554 -15.74 0.96 -9.30
N VAL A 555 -16.52 1.00 -8.23
CA VAL A 555 -16.12 1.66 -7.00
C VAL A 555 -15.10 0.77 -6.29
N ALA A 556 -13.88 1.27 -6.09
CA ALA A 556 -12.94 0.63 -5.15
C ALA A 556 -13.64 0.57 -3.78
N ALA A 557 -13.54 -0.56 -3.04
CA ALA A 557 -14.34 -0.82 -1.84
C ALA A 557 -14.25 0.39 -0.93
N SER A 558 -15.42 0.98 -0.69
CA SER A 558 -15.63 2.37 -0.31
C SER A 558 -14.56 2.95 0.63
N LEU A 559 -13.72 3.83 0.08
CA LEU A 559 -13.63 5.17 0.65
C LEU A 559 -14.83 5.94 0.11
N GLN A 560 -15.73 6.37 1.00
CA GLN A 560 -16.98 7.11 0.77
C GLN A 560 -18.27 6.29 0.56
N ALA A 561 -19.02 6.12 1.64
CA ALA A 561 -20.27 6.88 1.74
C ALA A 561 -20.06 7.91 2.87
N ASP A 562 -20.13 9.19 2.53
CA ASP A 562 -20.23 10.38 3.41
C ASP A 562 -19.19 10.56 4.55
N PHE A 563 -17.99 11.05 4.22
CA PHE A 563 -17.23 11.92 5.13
C PHE A 563 -17.49 13.39 4.80
N ARG A 564 -18.68 13.84 5.15
CA ARG A 564 -18.84 15.15 5.78
C ARG A 564 -19.47 14.84 7.14
N PRO A 565 -18.97 15.37 8.28
CA PRO A 565 -19.86 15.51 9.41
C PRO A 565 -21.12 16.23 8.91
N PRO A 566 -22.33 15.78 9.26
CA PRO A 566 -23.52 16.50 8.85
C PRO A 566 -23.35 17.98 9.27
N PRO A 567 -23.75 18.96 8.45
CA PRO A 567 -23.82 20.33 8.94
C PRO A 567 -24.62 20.27 10.24
N ALA A 568 -24.05 20.80 11.32
CA ALA A 568 -24.67 20.76 12.64
C ALA A 568 -26.12 21.21 12.51
N ARG A 569 -27.05 20.25 12.49
CA ARG A 569 -28.48 20.54 12.47
C ARG A 569 -28.88 20.63 13.91
N THR A 570 -29.25 21.85 14.28
CA THR A 570 -29.98 22.19 15.48
C THR A 570 -31.31 21.43 15.48
N SER A 571 -31.32 20.19 15.98
CA SER A 571 -32.54 19.55 16.45
C SER A 571 -32.45 19.45 17.97
N ALA A 572 -33.49 19.92 18.64
CA ALA A 572 -33.51 20.22 20.07
C ALA A 572 -33.46 18.96 20.99
N ASN A 573 -33.02 17.80 20.50
CA ASN A 573 -32.99 16.52 21.23
C ASN A 573 -31.74 15.66 20.94
N ALA A 574 -30.60 16.26 20.58
CA ALA A 574 -29.35 15.51 20.49
C ALA A 574 -28.91 15.00 21.88
N ALA A 575 -28.74 13.68 22.02
CA ALA A 575 -28.04 13.11 23.15
C ALA A 575 -26.63 13.74 23.24
N PRO A 576 -26.12 14.06 24.44
CA PRO A 576 -24.82 14.72 24.58
C PRO A 576 -23.72 13.90 23.89
N PRO A 577 -22.74 14.56 23.23
CA PRO A 577 -21.55 13.87 22.74
C PRO A 577 -20.87 13.12 23.89
N ALA A 578 -20.33 11.94 23.59
CA ALA A 578 -19.53 11.20 24.56
C ALA A 578 -18.38 12.11 25.04
N PRO A 579 -18.15 12.25 26.35
CA PRO A 579 -17.06 13.09 26.86
C PRO A 579 -15.71 12.61 26.31
N ASP A 580 -14.84 13.56 25.93
CA ASP A 580 -13.45 13.27 25.59
C ASP A 580 -12.78 12.55 26.76
N VAL A 581 -12.08 11.45 26.48
CA VAL A 581 -11.34 10.72 27.51
C VAL A 581 -9.95 11.37 27.61
N PRO A 582 -9.60 12.05 28.71
CA PRO A 582 -8.21 12.38 28.99
C PRO A 582 -7.48 11.09 29.33
N LEU A 583 -7.00 10.37 28.32
CA LEU A 583 -6.18 9.18 28.52
C LEU A 583 -4.78 9.63 28.96
N LEU A 584 -4.44 9.36 30.22
CA LEU A 584 -3.08 9.43 30.70
C LEU A 584 -2.31 8.27 30.05
N LEU A 585 -1.63 8.54 28.93
CA LEU A 585 -0.56 7.66 28.46
C LEU A 585 0.48 7.58 29.57
N VAL A 586 0.94 6.36 29.88
CA VAL A 586 2.08 6.18 30.79
C VAL A 586 3.34 6.61 30.03
N ASP A 587 3.61 7.91 30.02
CA ASP A 587 4.90 8.48 29.63
C ASP A 587 5.90 8.13 30.73
N VAL A 588 6.57 6.99 30.56
CA VAL A 588 7.75 6.70 31.36
C VAL A 588 8.83 7.69 30.93
N ASP A 589 9.26 8.52 31.88
CA ASP A 589 10.29 9.54 31.72
C ASP A 589 11.48 8.99 30.90
N PRO A 590 11.90 9.65 29.81
CA PRO A 590 13.09 9.25 29.04
C PRO A 590 14.40 9.28 29.86
N SER A 591 14.40 9.86 31.07
CA SER A 591 15.49 9.76 32.05
C SER A 591 15.50 8.44 32.85
N SER A 592 14.48 7.59 32.68
CA SER A 592 14.26 6.38 33.46
C SER A 592 15.27 5.26 33.19
N THR A 593 15.45 4.40 34.20
CA THR A 593 16.43 3.31 34.17
C THR A 593 16.08 2.28 33.10
N VAL A 594 16.98 2.04 32.14
CA VAL A 594 16.86 0.95 31.16
C VAL A 594 17.71 -0.24 31.61
N ARG A 595 17.13 -1.43 31.72
CA ARG A 595 17.85 -2.66 32.04
C ARG A 595 17.64 -3.72 30.97
N ASN A 596 18.74 -4.14 30.34
CA ASN A 596 18.71 -5.21 29.35
C ASN A 596 18.69 -6.57 30.06
N VAL A 597 17.75 -7.45 29.69
CA VAL A 597 17.60 -8.76 30.33
C VAL A 597 18.86 -9.63 30.25
N ARG A 598 19.72 -9.45 29.24
CA ARG A 598 21.01 -10.17 29.11
C ARG A 598 21.99 -9.82 30.24
N GLN A 599 21.94 -8.60 30.77
CA GLN A 599 22.75 -8.20 31.92
C GLN A 599 22.33 -8.91 33.22
N HIS A 600 21.12 -9.49 33.23
CA HIS A 600 20.58 -10.27 34.33
C HIS A 600 20.69 -11.79 34.09
N GLY A 601 21.38 -12.20 33.02
CA GLY A 601 21.69 -13.59 32.70
C GLY A 601 20.72 -14.27 31.74
N ALA A 602 19.85 -13.52 31.06
CA ALA A 602 19.00 -14.10 30.01
C ALA A 602 19.84 -14.40 28.75
N THR A 603 19.66 -15.57 28.15
CA THR A 603 20.41 -15.98 26.95
C THR A 603 19.68 -15.65 25.66
N GLY A 604 18.33 -15.78 25.64
CA GLY A 604 17.53 -15.50 24.45
C GLY A 604 17.76 -16.49 23.30
N ASP A 605 18.16 -17.73 23.61
CA ASP A 605 18.49 -18.79 22.64
C ASP A 605 17.34 -19.76 22.34
N GLY A 606 16.18 -19.57 22.98
CA GLY A 606 14.99 -20.42 22.84
C GLY A 606 15.06 -21.76 23.57
N VAL A 607 16.17 -22.08 24.24
CA VAL A 607 16.41 -23.35 24.92
C VAL A 607 16.39 -23.16 26.44
N HIS A 608 17.17 -22.20 26.94
CA HIS A 608 17.29 -21.94 28.37
C HIS A 608 16.05 -21.24 28.92
N LEU A 609 15.68 -21.57 30.16
CA LEU A 609 14.58 -20.92 30.85
C LEU A 609 15.05 -19.56 31.40
N ASP A 610 14.77 -18.50 30.67
CA ASP A 610 15.15 -17.12 30.97
C ASP A 610 14.27 -16.45 32.05
N GLN A 611 13.19 -17.13 32.48
CA GLN A 611 12.22 -16.61 33.45
C GLN A 611 12.85 -15.91 34.65
N THR A 612 13.82 -16.54 35.32
CA THR A 612 14.47 -15.98 36.51
C THR A 612 15.30 -14.74 36.19
N ALA A 613 15.96 -14.70 35.03
CA ALA A 613 16.76 -13.55 34.61
C ALA A 613 15.86 -12.36 34.26
N ILE A 614 14.78 -12.60 33.53
CA ILE A 614 13.81 -11.55 33.17
C ILE A 614 13.12 -11.01 34.43
N GLN A 615 12.69 -11.87 35.35
CA GLN A 615 12.06 -11.42 36.60
C GLN A 615 13.02 -10.56 37.45
N LYS A 616 14.31 -10.92 37.52
CA LYS A 616 15.33 -10.08 38.20
C LYS A 616 15.45 -8.70 37.57
N ALA A 617 15.35 -8.59 36.24
CA ALA A 617 15.38 -7.29 35.57
C ALA A 617 14.14 -6.46 35.91
N ILE A 618 12.94 -7.06 35.88
CA ILE A 618 11.68 -6.43 36.28
C ILE A 618 11.73 -5.93 37.72
N ASP A 619 12.12 -6.79 38.66
CA ASP A 619 12.17 -6.43 40.08
C ASP A 619 13.20 -5.33 40.33
N ALA A 620 14.32 -5.34 39.62
CA ALA A 620 15.36 -4.33 39.79
C ALA A 620 15.00 -2.97 39.17
N VAL A 621 14.20 -2.93 38.10
CA VAL A 621 13.64 -1.68 37.56
C VAL A 621 12.58 -1.13 38.52
N HIS A 622 11.68 -1.97 39.01
CA HIS A 622 10.67 -1.58 39.99
C HIS A 622 11.30 -1.02 41.27
N GLN A 623 12.29 -1.71 41.84
CA GLN A 623 13.02 -1.25 43.04
C GLN A 623 13.78 0.07 42.83
N ALA A 624 14.12 0.39 41.57
CA ALA A 624 14.76 1.66 41.22
C ALA A 624 13.75 2.81 41.04
N GLY A 625 12.46 2.58 41.28
CA GLY A 625 11.40 3.58 41.13
C GLY A 625 10.73 3.60 39.76
N GLY A 626 11.06 2.64 38.87
CA GLY A 626 10.47 2.51 37.55
C GLY A 626 11.46 2.66 36.39
N GLY A 627 10.98 2.36 35.18
CA GLY A 627 11.77 2.41 33.96
C GLY A 627 11.48 1.26 32.99
N THR A 628 12.43 0.96 32.12
CA THR A 628 12.26 0.00 31.02
C THR A 628 13.10 -1.25 31.23
N VAL A 629 12.46 -2.41 31.15
CA VAL A 629 13.10 -3.71 30.94
C VAL A 629 13.14 -3.98 29.44
N LEU A 630 14.34 -4.05 28.88
CA LEU A 630 14.57 -4.23 27.45
C LEU A 630 14.86 -5.70 27.12
N LEU A 631 14.05 -6.28 26.25
CA LEU A 631 14.28 -7.57 25.61
C LEU A 631 14.75 -7.32 24.18
N PRO A 632 16.06 -7.45 23.88
CA PRO A 632 16.56 -7.34 22.52
C PRO A 632 16.19 -8.57 21.69
N ALA A 633 16.45 -8.53 20.39
CA ALA A 633 16.22 -9.68 19.50
C ALA A 633 16.75 -11.01 20.08
N GLY A 634 15.93 -12.06 20.02
CA GLY A 634 16.18 -13.36 20.65
C GLY A 634 14.90 -14.03 21.15
N THR A 635 14.97 -15.33 21.42
CA THR A 635 13.84 -16.13 21.90
C THR A 635 14.04 -16.46 23.37
N TYR A 636 13.21 -15.89 24.25
CA TYR A 636 13.34 -16.01 25.68
C TYR A 636 12.28 -16.94 26.24
N ARG A 637 12.68 -18.15 26.65
CA ARG A 637 11.73 -19.11 27.18
C ARG A 637 11.35 -18.75 28.61
N SER A 638 10.06 -18.62 28.92
CA SER A 638 9.60 -18.22 30.26
C SER A 638 8.31 -18.89 30.69
N GLY A 639 8.19 -19.24 31.97
CA GLY A 639 6.90 -19.41 32.63
C GLY A 639 6.28 -18.04 32.97
N THR A 640 5.62 -17.94 34.12
CA THR A 640 5.01 -16.67 34.56
C THR A 640 6.05 -15.61 34.90
N LEU A 641 5.90 -14.43 34.30
CA LEU A 641 6.55 -13.19 34.68
C LEU A 641 5.55 -12.29 35.40
N PHE A 642 5.92 -11.77 36.56
CA PHE A 642 5.12 -10.81 37.32
C PHE A 642 5.58 -9.40 36.99
N LEU A 643 4.77 -8.68 36.23
CA LEU A 643 5.00 -7.27 35.93
C LEU A 643 4.66 -6.43 37.16
N ARG A 644 5.53 -5.48 37.50
CA ARG A 644 5.46 -4.65 38.71
C ARG A 644 5.14 -3.20 38.35
N SER A 645 4.64 -2.42 39.31
CA SER A 645 4.33 -1.01 39.09
C SER A 645 5.52 -0.22 38.54
N HIS A 646 5.23 0.75 37.67
CA HIS A 646 6.20 1.64 37.03
C HIS A 646 7.19 0.94 36.08
N VAL A 647 6.90 -0.30 35.67
CA VAL A 647 7.75 -1.06 34.74
C VAL A 647 7.15 -1.08 33.34
N ARG A 648 7.94 -0.66 32.36
CA ARG A 648 7.73 -0.92 30.93
C ARG A 648 8.53 -2.15 30.52
N LEU A 649 7.86 -3.19 30.03
CA LEU A 649 8.48 -4.32 29.36
C LEU A 649 8.53 -4.02 27.86
N HIS A 650 9.71 -3.75 27.31
CA HIS A 650 9.89 -3.40 25.90
C HIS A 650 10.51 -4.58 25.14
N LEU A 651 9.82 -5.06 24.10
CA LEU A 651 10.26 -6.15 23.24
C LEU A 651 10.66 -5.57 21.88
N GLU A 652 11.96 -5.56 21.57
CA GLU A 652 12.46 -5.11 20.27
C GLU A 652 11.94 -6.00 19.13
N SER A 653 12.04 -5.50 17.90
CA SER A 653 11.82 -6.33 16.70
C SER A 653 12.74 -7.57 16.75
N GLY A 654 12.16 -8.75 16.50
CA GLY A 654 12.86 -10.03 16.60
C GLY A 654 12.99 -10.60 18.02
N ALA A 655 12.50 -9.92 19.06
CA ALA A 655 12.37 -10.49 20.40
C ALA A 655 11.11 -11.36 20.50
N THR A 656 11.22 -12.54 21.08
CA THR A 656 10.08 -13.43 21.38
C THR A 656 10.12 -13.89 22.82
N ILE A 657 9.10 -13.57 23.63
CA ILE A 657 8.86 -14.30 24.88
C ILE A 657 8.12 -15.58 24.52
N LEU A 658 8.77 -16.72 24.73
CA LEU A 658 8.25 -18.04 24.40
C LEU A 658 7.75 -18.73 25.67
N GLY A 659 6.42 -18.83 25.82
CA GLY A 659 5.74 -19.44 26.95
C GLY A 659 6.16 -20.88 27.16
N SER A 660 6.60 -21.21 28.38
CA SER A 660 7.05 -22.55 28.74
C SER A 660 6.00 -23.62 28.45
N THR A 661 6.43 -24.78 27.98
CA THR A 661 5.59 -25.96 27.80
C THR A 661 5.36 -26.75 29.10
N ASN A 662 6.13 -26.44 30.16
CA ASN A 662 5.98 -27.07 31.47
C ASN A 662 5.03 -26.25 32.36
N ARG A 663 3.90 -26.86 32.73
CA ARG A 663 2.91 -26.29 33.65
C ARG A 663 3.52 -25.80 34.98
N GLN A 664 4.54 -26.47 35.49
CA GLN A 664 5.14 -26.12 36.80
C GLN A 664 5.86 -24.77 36.78
N HIS A 665 6.21 -24.23 35.62
CA HIS A 665 6.85 -22.92 35.50
C HIS A 665 5.85 -21.75 35.62
N TYR A 666 4.55 -22.05 35.54
CA TYR A 666 3.50 -21.06 35.70
C TYR A 666 3.05 -21.00 37.14
N GLN A 667 3.01 -19.78 37.66
CA GLN A 667 2.59 -19.51 39.02
C GLN A 667 1.20 -18.89 38.98
N THR A 668 0.39 -19.26 39.96
CA THR A 668 -0.96 -18.73 40.15
C THR A 668 -1.02 -18.15 41.55
N ASP A 669 -1.01 -16.83 41.66
CA ASP A 669 -1.49 -16.16 42.87
C ASP A 669 -3.02 -15.97 42.76
N ARG A 670 -3.57 -14.85 43.23
CA ARG A 670 -4.99 -14.44 43.07
C ARG A 670 -5.50 -14.50 41.62
N ALA A 671 -4.61 -14.42 40.63
CA ALA A 671 -4.88 -14.44 39.20
C ALA A 671 -4.82 -15.85 38.58
N ARG A 672 -5.61 -16.05 37.53
CA ARG A 672 -5.44 -17.21 36.64
C ARG A 672 -4.03 -17.21 36.01
N PRO A 673 -3.47 -18.39 35.68
CA PRO A 673 -2.10 -18.48 35.15
C PRO A 673 -1.97 -17.71 33.83
N GLY A 674 -0.90 -16.93 33.72
CA GLY A 674 -0.54 -16.18 32.51
C GLY A 674 0.96 -16.26 32.23
N VAL A 675 1.36 -15.99 30.98
CA VAL A 675 2.77 -15.74 30.65
C VAL A 675 3.23 -14.46 31.32
N ILE A 676 2.40 -13.41 31.29
CA ILE A 676 2.60 -12.17 32.03
C ILE A 676 1.39 -11.91 32.93
N VAL A 677 1.68 -11.71 34.21
CA VAL A 677 0.70 -11.43 35.26
C VAL A 677 1.02 -10.08 35.88
N ALA A 678 0.00 -9.27 36.12
CA ALA A 678 0.09 -8.05 36.90
C ALA A 678 -1.07 -8.01 37.89
N GLN A 679 -0.80 -7.60 39.12
CA GLN A 679 -1.77 -7.55 40.20
C GLN A 679 -1.49 -6.33 41.05
N ASP A 680 -2.53 -5.55 41.36
CA ASP A 680 -2.43 -4.35 42.21
C ASP A 680 -1.30 -3.42 41.73
N ALA A 681 -1.12 -3.32 40.41
CA ALA A 681 0.02 -2.66 39.78
C ALA A 681 -0.39 -1.35 39.11
N GLU A 682 0.48 -0.36 39.20
CA GLU A 682 0.22 0.98 38.68
C GLU A 682 1.26 1.36 37.62
N ASN A 683 0.85 2.06 36.56
CA ASN A 683 1.72 2.61 35.52
C ASN A 683 2.62 1.54 34.88
N ILE A 684 2.00 0.50 34.34
CA ILE A 684 2.69 -0.63 33.69
C ILE A 684 2.52 -0.56 32.17
N ALA A 685 3.55 -0.98 31.45
CA ALA A 685 3.50 -1.00 30.00
C ALA A 685 4.13 -2.25 29.38
N ILE A 686 3.58 -2.72 28.26
CA ILE A 686 4.20 -3.70 27.37
C ILE A 686 4.24 -3.10 25.97
N THR A 687 5.42 -2.92 25.39
CA THR A 687 5.60 -2.12 24.17
C THR A 687 6.61 -2.76 23.21
N GLY A 688 6.63 -2.29 21.96
CA GLY A 688 7.61 -2.66 20.93
C GLY A 688 7.01 -3.57 19.86
N ALA A 689 7.85 -4.09 18.97
CA ALA A 689 7.43 -4.90 17.81
C ALA A 689 7.65 -6.42 18.01
N GLY A 690 8.04 -6.84 19.22
CA GLY A 690 8.29 -8.24 19.53
C GLY A 690 7.04 -9.10 19.74
N VAL A 691 7.27 -10.39 19.91
CA VAL A 691 6.24 -11.43 20.00
C VAL A 691 6.15 -11.99 21.42
N ILE A 692 4.94 -12.27 21.89
CA ILE A 692 4.69 -13.07 23.08
C ILE A 692 3.89 -14.29 22.64
N ASP A 693 4.55 -15.43 22.53
CA ASP A 693 3.98 -16.69 22.09
C ASP A 693 3.67 -17.56 23.31
N GLY A 694 2.41 -17.86 23.57
CA GLY A 694 2.00 -18.67 24.71
C GLY A 694 2.27 -20.17 24.56
N GLN A 695 2.57 -20.69 23.37
CA GLN A 695 2.67 -22.13 23.08
C GLN A 695 1.46 -22.95 23.59
N GLY A 696 0.25 -22.38 23.51
CA GLY A 696 -0.97 -22.92 24.09
C GLY A 696 -1.38 -24.29 23.59
N HIS A 697 -0.86 -24.76 22.46
CA HIS A 697 -1.11 -26.11 21.94
C HIS A 697 -0.66 -27.23 22.90
N PHE A 698 0.29 -26.96 23.81
CA PHE A 698 0.67 -27.89 24.87
C PHE A 698 -0.32 -27.93 26.04
N CYS A 699 -1.25 -26.99 26.14
CA CYS A 699 -2.31 -27.04 27.15
C CYS A 699 -3.33 -28.15 26.83
N PRO A 700 -4.00 -28.73 27.82
CA PRO A 700 -5.15 -29.60 27.60
C PRO A 700 -6.37 -28.81 27.06
N ASN A 701 -7.32 -29.50 26.43
CA ASN A 701 -8.58 -28.90 25.97
C ASN A 701 -9.49 -28.40 27.12
N ARG A 702 -9.35 -28.96 28.33
CA ARG A 702 -10.11 -28.59 29.54
C ARG A 702 -9.20 -28.68 30.76
N GLY A 703 -9.52 -27.95 31.82
CA GLY A 703 -8.74 -27.91 33.06
C GLY A 703 -7.74 -26.75 33.07
N TRP A 704 -6.52 -27.02 33.54
CA TRP A 704 -5.47 -26.00 33.67
C TRP A 704 -4.98 -25.54 32.29
N ARG A 705 -5.05 -24.24 32.04
CA ARG A 705 -4.63 -23.58 30.81
C ARG A 705 -4.19 -22.16 31.16
N HIS A 706 -3.11 -21.68 30.56
CA HIS A 706 -2.63 -20.32 30.80
C HIS A 706 -3.16 -19.35 29.73
N ARG A 707 -3.28 -18.09 30.15
CA ARG A 707 -3.50 -16.93 29.28
C ARG A 707 -2.15 -16.35 28.83
N ILE A 708 -2.17 -15.37 27.94
CA ILE A 708 -0.96 -14.56 27.72
C ILE A 708 -0.89 -13.47 28.77
N PHE A 709 -1.93 -12.64 28.86
CA PHE A 709 -2.05 -11.63 29.92
C PHE A 709 -3.11 -12.02 30.95
N SER A 710 -2.81 -11.75 32.22
CA SER A 710 -3.74 -11.88 33.33
C SER A 710 -3.51 -10.75 34.32
N PHE A 711 -4.16 -9.62 34.05
CA PHE A 711 -3.99 -8.38 34.80
C PHE A 711 -5.22 -8.14 35.67
N TYR A 712 -4.99 -7.84 36.95
CA TYR A 712 -6.04 -7.68 37.95
C TYR A 712 -5.77 -6.42 38.76
N ASP A 713 -6.80 -5.61 38.99
CA ASP A 713 -6.74 -4.46 39.89
C ASP A 713 -5.59 -3.49 39.53
N CYS A 714 -5.35 -3.25 38.23
CA CYS A 714 -4.25 -2.41 37.75
C CYS A 714 -4.73 -1.02 37.29
N ASP A 715 -3.92 0.02 37.47
CA ASP A 715 -4.21 1.39 37.04
C ASP A 715 -3.10 1.93 36.15
N GLY A 716 -3.43 2.57 35.03
CA GLY A 716 -2.44 3.06 34.06
C GLY A 716 -1.74 1.91 33.36
N VAL A 717 -2.43 1.27 32.41
CA VAL A 717 -1.94 0.10 31.68
C VAL A 717 -1.81 0.45 30.20
N THR A 718 -0.62 0.28 29.62
CA THR A 718 -0.39 0.50 28.18
C THR A 718 0.13 -0.75 27.50
N ILE A 719 -0.50 -1.17 26.41
CA ILE A 719 -0.08 -2.30 25.57
C ILE A 719 -0.02 -1.82 24.13
N GLU A 720 1.17 -1.81 23.54
CA GLU A 720 1.38 -1.13 22.25
C GLU A 720 2.32 -1.89 21.30
N GLY A 721 1.89 -2.04 20.05
CA GLY A 721 2.69 -2.56 18.92
C GLY A 721 3.03 -4.06 18.94
N ILE A 722 2.95 -4.71 20.10
CA ILE A 722 3.38 -6.11 20.26
C ILE A 722 2.44 -7.09 19.55
N THR A 723 2.96 -8.29 19.28
CA THR A 723 2.16 -9.41 18.79
C THR A 723 1.97 -10.47 19.86
N THR A 724 0.74 -10.84 20.20
CA THR A 724 0.44 -12.00 21.05
C THR A 724 0.03 -13.20 20.20
N LYS A 725 0.67 -14.35 20.39
CA LYS A 725 0.37 -15.57 19.63
C LYS A 725 0.07 -16.75 20.52
N ASN A 726 -0.76 -17.66 20.01
CA ASN A 726 -0.87 -19.00 20.55
C ASN A 726 -1.25 -19.13 22.04
N ALA A 727 -2.33 -18.47 22.49
CA ALA A 727 -2.79 -18.59 23.87
C ALA A 727 -3.34 -19.99 24.24
N GLY A 728 -3.12 -20.46 25.48
CA GLY A 728 -3.68 -21.72 25.99
C GLY A 728 -5.18 -21.63 26.35
N SER A 729 -5.66 -20.42 26.60
CA SER A 729 -7.05 -20.03 26.80
C SER A 729 -7.20 -18.56 26.35
N TRP A 730 -7.96 -17.71 27.06
CA TRP A 730 -8.14 -16.30 26.72
C TRP A 730 -6.78 -15.63 26.54
N THR A 731 -6.64 -14.84 25.49
CA THR A 731 -5.33 -14.32 25.09
C THR A 731 -4.93 -13.19 26.03
N GLN A 732 -5.72 -12.11 26.06
CA GLN A 732 -5.51 -10.99 26.97
C GLN A 732 -6.69 -10.85 27.91
N HIS A 733 -6.45 -10.76 29.21
CA HIS A 733 -7.52 -10.61 30.18
C HIS A 733 -7.17 -9.56 31.24
N TYR A 734 -7.99 -8.52 31.28
CA TYR A 734 -7.89 -7.40 32.20
C TYR A 734 -9.12 -7.41 33.10
N VAL A 735 -8.90 -7.39 34.43
CA VAL A 735 -9.96 -7.39 35.42
C VAL A 735 -9.81 -6.19 36.31
N ASN A 736 -10.86 -5.40 36.43
CA ASN A 736 -10.90 -4.21 37.27
C ASN A 736 -9.72 -3.25 36.99
N CYS A 737 -9.30 -3.17 35.72
CA CYS A 737 -8.22 -2.28 35.32
C CYS A 737 -8.76 -0.90 34.93
N ARG A 738 -7.98 0.15 35.18
CA ARG A 738 -8.33 1.54 34.85
C ARG A 738 -7.27 2.18 33.99
N ASN A 739 -7.65 3.21 33.22
CA ASN A 739 -6.74 3.95 32.35
C ASN A 739 -5.95 2.99 31.44
N LEU A 740 -6.69 2.17 30.69
CA LEU A 740 -6.15 1.07 29.88
C LEU A 740 -6.11 1.45 28.40
N VAL A 741 -4.92 1.41 27.80
CA VAL A 741 -4.71 1.63 26.37
C VAL A 741 -4.14 0.38 25.74
N ILE A 742 -4.79 -0.10 24.68
CA ILE A 742 -4.34 -1.21 23.83
C ILE A 742 -4.32 -0.67 22.40
N ARG A 743 -3.13 -0.43 21.85
CA ARG A 743 -2.97 0.23 20.54
C ARG A 743 -2.06 -0.56 19.60
N GLY A 744 -2.49 -0.72 18.35
CA GLY A 744 -1.63 -1.33 17.31
C GLY A 744 -1.22 -2.77 17.62
N VAL A 745 -1.94 -3.44 18.52
CA VAL A 745 -1.61 -4.80 18.94
C VAL A 745 -2.12 -5.79 17.91
N THR A 746 -1.27 -6.74 17.54
CA THR A 746 -1.68 -7.89 16.73
C THR A 746 -1.93 -9.10 17.62
N VAL A 747 -3.14 -9.64 17.58
CA VAL A 747 -3.49 -10.89 18.25
C VAL A 747 -3.63 -11.97 17.17
N ASN A 748 -2.76 -12.96 17.20
CA ASN A 748 -2.93 -14.19 16.42
C ASN A 748 -3.12 -15.38 17.34
N SER A 749 -4.37 -15.61 17.73
CA SER A 749 -4.76 -16.76 18.51
C SER A 749 -5.42 -17.84 17.64
N VAL A 750 -5.05 -17.98 16.37
CA VAL A 750 -5.63 -18.99 15.46
C VAL A 750 -5.08 -20.39 15.80
N ARG A 751 -5.97 -21.21 16.38
CA ARG A 751 -5.79 -22.54 17.01
C ARG A 751 -4.50 -22.83 17.78
N PRO A 752 -4.57 -22.66 19.11
CA PRO A 752 -3.77 -23.47 20.04
C PRO A 752 -4.66 -24.36 20.92
N ARG A 753 -5.79 -23.85 21.46
CA ARG A 753 -6.87 -24.56 22.17
C ARG A 753 -8.18 -23.72 22.16
N ARG A 754 -9.30 -24.28 22.64
CA ARG A 754 -10.61 -23.60 22.74
C ARG A 754 -10.58 -22.39 23.69
N ASN A 755 -11.55 -21.47 23.59
CA ASN A 755 -11.71 -20.30 24.47
C ASN A 755 -10.48 -19.40 24.43
N ASN A 756 -10.11 -19.01 23.23
CA ASN A 756 -8.95 -18.21 22.88
C ASN A 756 -9.36 -16.80 22.46
N ASP A 757 -10.35 -16.24 23.17
CA ASP A 757 -10.82 -14.87 23.05
C ASP A 757 -9.61 -13.90 22.88
N GLY A 758 -9.77 -12.89 22.03
CA GLY A 758 -8.68 -11.98 21.68
C GLY A 758 -8.34 -11.03 22.81
N ILE A 759 -9.25 -10.11 23.10
CA ILE A 759 -9.12 -9.11 24.15
C ILE A 759 -10.35 -9.15 25.05
N ASP A 760 -10.14 -9.52 26.31
CA ASP A 760 -11.17 -9.62 27.34
C ASP A 760 -11.02 -8.52 28.40
N LEU A 761 -12.05 -7.70 28.55
CA LEU A 761 -12.19 -6.75 29.64
C LEU A 761 -13.21 -7.27 30.66
N SER A 762 -12.95 -7.11 31.96
CA SER A 762 -13.88 -7.48 33.02
C SER A 762 -13.93 -6.42 34.12
N GLY A 763 -14.94 -5.54 34.09
CA GLY A 763 -15.06 -4.44 35.06
C GLY A 763 -14.02 -3.34 34.87
N CYS A 764 -13.54 -3.13 33.65
CA CYS A 764 -12.53 -2.12 33.36
C CYS A 764 -13.16 -0.74 33.11
N GLN A 765 -12.43 0.33 33.43
CA GLN A 765 -12.91 1.70 33.26
C GLN A 765 -11.87 2.55 32.52
N ASP A 766 -12.34 3.51 31.71
CA ASP A 766 -11.50 4.44 30.97
C ASP A 766 -10.53 3.70 30.04
N VAL A 767 -11.10 3.05 29.01
CA VAL A 767 -10.38 2.11 28.14
C VAL A 767 -10.40 2.57 26.69
N LEU A 768 -9.25 2.50 26.02
CA LEU A 768 -9.10 2.63 24.57
C LEU A 768 -8.50 1.37 23.97
N ILE A 769 -9.19 0.80 22.98
CA ILE A 769 -8.66 -0.25 22.09
C ILE A 769 -8.66 0.30 20.67
N GLU A 770 -7.48 0.50 20.09
CA GLU A 770 -7.32 1.23 18.84
C GLU A 770 -6.34 0.56 17.86
N GLY A 771 -6.67 0.54 16.57
CA GLY A 771 -5.73 0.13 15.52
C GLY A 771 -5.27 -1.33 15.63
N CYS A 772 -6.00 -2.18 16.36
CA CYS A 772 -5.60 -3.55 16.60
C CYS A 772 -6.09 -4.48 15.48
N ILE A 773 -5.33 -5.56 15.29
CA ILE A 773 -5.70 -6.65 14.38
C ILE A 773 -5.86 -7.92 15.19
N VAL A 774 -7.09 -8.42 15.30
CA VAL A 774 -7.43 -9.50 16.22
C VAL A 774 -7.96 -10.70 15.48
N ALA A 775 -7.16 -11.76 15.38
CA ALA A 775 -7.56 -13.06 14.88
C ALA A 775 -7.74 -14.05 16.04
N SER A 776 -8.97 -14.54 16.22
CA SER A 776 -9.35 -15.49 17.27
C SER A 776 -10.34 -16.54 16.74
N GLU A 777 -10.36 -17.72 17.35
CA GLU A 777 -11.43 -18.70 17.10
C GLU A 777 -12.60 -18.62 18.09
N ASP A 778 -12.51 -17.74 19.07
CA ASP A 778 -13.62 -17.38 19.95
C ASP A 778 -13.91 -15.88 19.74
N ASP A 779 -14.44 -15.18 20.75
CA ASP A 779 -14.73 -13.75 20.64
C ASP A 779 -13.46 -12.91 20.36
N ALA A 780 -13.50 -11.96 19.42
CA ALA A 780 -12.35 -11.11 19.13
C ALA A 780 -12.15 -10.05 20.21
N ILE A 781 -13.12 -9.15 20.38
CA ILE A 781 -13.11 -8.12 21.44
C ILE A 781 -14.35 -8.28 22.29
N VAL A 782 -14.16 -8.50 23.59
CA VAL A 782 -15.25 -8.86 24.50
C VAL A 782 -15.15 -8.16 25.85
N ILE A 783 -16.28 -7.63 26.30
CA ILE A 783 -16.42 -6.95 27.59
C ILE A 783 -17.33 -7.80 28.48
N LYS A 784 -16.90 -8.06 29.70
CA LYS A 784 -17.49 -9.02 30.63
C LYS A 784 -17.63 -8.40 32.04
N SER A 785 -18.37 -9.07 32.92
CA SER A 785 -18.43 -8.76 34.36
C SER A 785 -18.93 -9.98 35.15
N GLN A 786 -18.12 -10.51 36.06
CA GLN A 786 -18.45 -11.73 36.83
C GLN A 786 -19.08 -11.44 38.20
N SER A 787 -19.08 -10.19 38.66
CA SER A 787 -19.64 -9.77 39.94
C SER A 787 -20.19 -8.34 39.85
N ALA A 788 -20.98 -7.93 40.84
CA ALA A 788 -21.71 -6.66 40.83
C ALA A 788 -20.80 -5.42 40.86
N ASP A 789 -19.63 -5.55 41.47
CA ASP A 789 -18.59 -4.54 41.62
C ASP A 789 -17.72 -4.35 40.36
N LEU A 790 -17.72 -5.32 39.44
CA LEU A 790 -16.99 -5.26 38.17
C LEU A 790 -17.78 -4.47 37.12
N VAL A 791 -17.87 -3.16 37.30
CA VAL A 791 -18.56 -2.22 36.40
C VAL A 791 -17.64 -1.81 35.25
N ASN A 792 -18.14 -1.96 34.03
CA ASN A 792 -17.48 -1.48 32.81
C ASN A 792 -18.01 -0.09 32.47
N ARG A 793 -17.12 0.90 32.35
CA ARG A 793 -17.51 2.28 32.06
C ARG A 793 -16.52 2.98 31.15
N ASN A 794 -17.01 3.78 30.22
CA ASN A 794 -16.18 4.63 29.36
C ASN A 794 -15.14 3.82 28.57
N ILE A 795 -15.64 2.93 27.71
CA ILE A 795 -14.81 2.03 26.89
C ILE A 795 -14.99 2.38 25.42
N ARG A 796 -13.89 2.63 24.73
CA ARG A 796 -13.83 2.96 23.30
C ARG A 796 -13.06 1.89 22.55
N VAL A 797 -13.68 1.32 21.52
CA VAL A 797 -13.10 0.34 20.60
C VAL A 797 -13.15 0.92 19.19
N ILE A 798 -12.03 1.47 18.71
CA ILE A 798 -12.00 2.33 17.51
C ILE A 798 -11.01 1.81 16.48
N ASN A 799 -11.38 1.82 15.19
CA ASN A 799 -10.47 1.53 14.07
C ASN A 799 -9.77 0.16 14.21
N ASN A 800 -10.55 -0.89 14.45
CA ASN A 800 -10.03 -2.25 14.65
C ASN A 800 -10.44 -3.17 13.51
N THR A 801 -9.57 -4.12 13.17
CA THR A 801 -9.87 -5.20 12.22
C THR A 801 -9.89 -6.54 12.94
N VAL A 802 -10.99 -7.28 12.82
CA VAL A 802 -11.19 -8.53 13.54
C VAL A 802 -11.54 -9.69 12.62
N TYR A 803 -10.95 -10.85 12.90
CA TYR A 803 -11.21 -12.13 12.26
C TYR A 803 -11.62 -13.12 13.35
N THR A 804 -12.85 -13.61 13.30
CA THR A 804 -13.39 -14.44 14.39
C THR A 804 -14.30 -15.55 13.91
N LEU A 805 -14.34 -16.69 14.62
CA LEU A 805 -15.42 -17.68 14.49
C LEU A 805 -16.65 -17.37 15.34
N CYS A 806 -16.51 -16.59 16.41
CA CYS A 806 -17.58 -16.28 17.35
C CYS A 806 -18.08 -14.86 17.19
N ASN A 807 -17.63 -13.85 17.93
CA ASN A 807 -18.19 -12.48 17.83
C ASN A 807 -17.08 -11.45 17.60
N GLY A 808 -17.28 -10.53 16.67
CA GLY A 808 -16.32 -9.45 16.37
C GLY A 808 -16.24 -8.47 17.53
N PHE A 809 -17.38 -7.91 17.92
CA PHE A 809 -17.52 -7.08 19.10
C PHE A 809 -18.68 -7.58 19.97
N LYS A 810 -18.42 -7.78 21.26
CA LYS A 810 -19.38 -8.40 22.17
C LYS A 810 -19.41 -7.80 23.58
N LEU A 811 -20.62 -7.60 24.10
CA LEU A 811 -20.86 -7.51 25.54
C LEU A 811 -21.36 -8.87 26.06
N GLY A 812 -20.67 -9.45 27.03
CA GLY A 812 -21.02 -10.66 27.75
C GLY A 812 -20.24 -11.93 27.36
N THR A 813 -20.62 -13.12 27.83
CA THR A 813 -21.91 -13.43 28.47
C THR A 813 -21.93 -13.19 29.98
N GLU A 814 -20.77 -13.16 30.62
CA GLU A 814 -20.53 -12.64 31.98
C GLU A 814 -21.03 -11.21 32.05
N THR A 815 -22.18 -11.00 32.67
CA THR A 815 -22.92 -9.72 32.63
C THR A 815 -23.58 -9.46 33.98
N ARG A 816 -22.81 -9.53 35.06
CA ARG A 816 -23.31 -9.23 36.40
C ARG A 816 -23.16 -7.76 36.75
N GLY A 817 -21.96 -7.21 36.63
CA GLY A 817 -21.69 -5.78 36.79
C GLY A 817 -22.12 -4.98 35.57
N ASP A 818 -22.39 -3.69 35.76
CA ASP A 818 -23.00 -2.82 34.75
C ASP A 818 -22.07 -2.52 33.56
N PHE A 819 -22.67 -2.13 32.43
CA PHE A 819 -22.00 -1.70 31.20
C PHE A 819 -22.56 -0.34 30.80
N GLU A 820 -21.71 0.69 30.87
CA GLU A 820 -22.12 2.07 30.69
C GLU A 820 -21.14 2.80 29.76
N ASP A 821 -21.64 3.62 28.84
CA ASP A 821 -20.80 4.48 28.00
C ASP A 821 -19.78 3.66 27.18
N ILE A 822 -20.31 2.78 26.34
CA ILE A 822 -19.52 1.87 25.51
C ILE A 822 -19.64 2.29 24.05
N VAL A 823 -18.50 2.56 23.42
CA VAL A 823 -18.40 2.98 22.02
C VAL A 823 -17.61 1.93 21.23
N CYS A 824 -18.16 1.49 20.10
CA CYS A 824 -17.45 0.76 19.06
C CYS A 824 -17.59 1.48 17.73
N GLU A 825 -16.49 1.93 17.15
CA GLU A 825 -16.48 2.75 15.94
C GLU A 825 -15.41 2.23 14.95
N ASP A 826 -15.67 2.36 13.66
CA ASP A 826 -14.74 1.96 12.59
C ASP A 826 -14.27 0.50 12.70
N LEU A 827 -15.22 -0.43 12.86
CA LEU A 827 -14.93 -1.86 12.99
C LEU A 827 -14.99 -2.56 11.63
N ARG A 828 -13.90 -3.21 11.23
CA ARG A 828 -13.87 -4.16 10.11
C ARG A 828 -13.93 -5.58 10.67
N ALA A 829 -14.95 -6.37 10.31
CA ALA A 829 -15.17 -7.69 10.90
C ALA A 829 -15.37 -8.78 9.84
N PHE A 830 -14.65 -9.89 9.99
CA PHE A 830 -14.66 -11.00 9.04
C PHE A 830 -14.88 -12.34 9.75
N GLY A 831 -15.65 -13.23 9.12
CA GLY A 831 -15.94 -14.57 9.65
C GLY A 831 -17.26 -14.62 10.43
N GLY A 832 -17.29 -15.37 11.53
CA GLY A 832 -18.46 -15.76 12.35
C GLY A 832 -19.54 -14.71 12.62
N SER A 833 -19.72 -14.26 13.85
CA SER A 833 -20.74 -13.26 14.21
C SER A 833 -20.12 -11.87 14.29
N THR A 834 -20.87 -10.84 13.94
CA THR A 834 -20.37 -9.47 13.90
C THR A 834 -20.61 -8.76 15.23
N LEU A 835 -21.87 -8.48 15.59
CA LEU A 835 -22.23 -7.65 16.75
C LEU A 835 -23.14 -8.39 17.73
N ALA A 836 -22.80 -8.32 19.02
CA ALA A 836 -23.53 -9.00 20.09
C ALA A 836 -23.61 -8.15 21.38
N VAL A 837 -24.82 -7.72 21.76
CA VAL A 837 -25.05 -6.91 22.96
C VAL A 837 -25.93 -7.67 23.95
N TRP A 838 -25.29 -8.36 24.91
CA TRP A 838 -25.98 -9.20 25.88
C TRP A 838 -26.01 -8.60 27.29
N SER A 839 -27.12 -8.82 28.00
CA SER A 839 -27.21 -8.82 29.46
C SER A 839 -27.98 -10.07 29.87
N VAL A 840 -27.37 -11.01 30.58
CA VAL A 840 -28.00 -12.30 30.95
C VAL A 840 -27.79 -12.70 32.40
N ASP A 841 -26.88 -12.03 33.12
CA ASP A 841 -26.57 -12.29 34.52
C ASP A 841 -26.93 -11.10 35.44
N GLY A 842 -27.85 -10.22 35.01
CA GLY A 842 -28.48 -9.19 35.86
C GLY A 842 -27.92 -7.77 35.71
N SER A 843 -26.98 -7.52 34.79
CA SER A 843 -26.40 -6.18 34.59
C SER A 843 -27.37 -5.17 33.99
N ARG A 844 -27.12 -3.90 34.27
CA ARG A 844 -27.65 -2.78 33.48
C ARG A 844 -26.69 -2.50 32.32
N VAL A 845 -27.21 -2.52 31.11
CA VAL A 845 -26.49 -2.15 29.88
C VAL A 845 -27.17 -0.92 29.31
N ARG A 846 -26.44 0.20 29.25
CA ARG A 846 -26.98 1.48 28.76
C ARG A 846 -25.93 2.37 28.10
N ARG A 847 -26.38 3.27 27.22
CA ARG A 847 -25.53 4.20 26.46
C ARG A 847 -24.47 3.45 25.65
N VAL A 848 -24.92 2.49 24.85
CA VAL A 848 -24.06 1.75 23.91
C VAL A 848 -24.20 2.41 22.54
N ARG A 849 -23.06 2.73 21.91
CA ARG A 849 -22.98 3.35 20.58
C ARG A 849 -22.09 2.50 19.69
N ILE A 850 -22.62 2.05 18.57
CA ILE A 850 -21.88 1.29 17.57
C ILE A 850 -22.04 2.00 16.22
N SER A 851 -20.95 2.45 15.62
CA SER A 851 -20.95 3.20 14.38
C SER A 851 -19.92 2.69 13.36
N ASN A 852 -20.18 2.95 12.08
CA ASN A 852 -19.28 2.66 10.97
C ASN A 852 -18.71 1.23 10.95
N VAL A 853 -19.59 0.23 11.01
CA VAL A 853 -19.20 -1.19 10.96
C VAL A 853 -19.24 -1.68 9.52
N ARG A 854 -18.15 -2.31 9.06
CA ARG A 854 -18.09 -3.01 7.77
C ARG A 854 -17.77 -4.48 8.04
N ALA A 855 -18.69 -5.37 7.68
CA ALA A 855 -18.48 -6.79 7.89
C ALA A 855 -18.78 -7.64 6.66
N ALA A 856 -18.01 -8.72 6.51
CA ALA A 856 -18.18 -9.70 5.46
C ALA A 856 -18.07 -11.12 6.03
N ASP A 857 -18.66 -12.06 5.29
CA ASP A 857 -18.65 -13.49 5.63
C ASP A 857 -19.33 -13.81 6.97
N SER A 858 -20.13 -12.84 7.47
CA SER A 858 -20.89 -12.93 8.71
C SER A 858 -21.93 -14.05 8.63
N ARG A 859 -21.90 -14.92 9.63
CA ARG A 859 -22.93 -15.90 9.94
C ARG A 859 -24.04 -15.30 10.81
N PHE A 860 -23.71 -14.41 11.74
CA PHE A 860 -24.69 -13.77 12.61
C PHE A 860 -24.41 -12.27 12.70
N PRO A 861 -25.23 -11.44 12.03
CA PRO A 861 -24.88 -10.04 11.81
C PRO A 861 -25.06 -9.18 13.07
N LEU A 862 -26.19 -9.29 13.75
CA LEU A 862 -26.51 -8.42 14.88
C LEU A 862 -27.49 -9.08 15.86
N GLY A 863 -27.17 -9.03 17.15
CA GLY A 863 -28.14 -9.36 18.19
C GLY A 863 -28.07 -8.48 19.44
N ILE A 864 -29.26 -8.24 20.01
CA ILE A 864 -29.45 -7.60 21.30
C ILE A 864 -30.33 -8.51 22.18
N ARG A 865 -29.85 -8.86 23.38
CA ARG A 865 -30.52 -9.83 24.26
C ARG A 865 -30.48 -9.42 25.71
N LEU A 866 -31.66 -9.37 26.34
CA LEU A 866 -31.79 -9.38 27.79
C LEU A 866 -32.26 -10.76 28.30
N GLY A 867 -31.38 -11.62 28.81
CA GLY A 867 -31.69 -12.92 29.39
C GLY A 867 -31.72 -12.95 30.92
N ALA A 868 -32.01 -14.12 31.47
CA ALA A 868 -32.10 -14.39 32.91
C ALA A 868 -31.39 -15.70 33.27
N ARG A 869 -30.16 -15.88 32.80
CA ARG A 869 -29.30 -17.00 33.19
C ARG A 869 -28.90 -16.91 34.67
N LEU A 870 -28.63 -15.70 35.16
CA LEU A 870 -28.48 -15.36 36.57
C LEU A 870 -27.65 -16.38 37.35
N ARG A 871 -26.42 -16.63 36.88
CA ARG A 871 -25.52 -17.65 37.44
C ARG A 871 -25.36 -17.46 38.94
N GLU A 872 -25.75 -18.46 39.72
CA GLU A 872 -25.72 -18.44 41.19
C GLU A 872 -24.37 -18.01 41.76
N SER A 873 -23.27 -18.45 41.16
CA SER A 873 -21.90 -18.09 41.58
C SER A 873 -21.57 -16.60 41.49
N TYR A 874 -22.41 -15.77 40.87
CA TYR A 874 -22.18 -14.32 40.68
C TYR A 874 -22.98 -13.45 41.64
N PHE A 875 -23.77 -14.07 42.50
CA PHE A 875 -24.62 -13.41 43.49
C PHE A 875 -24.15 -13.80 44.88
N SER A 876 -24.26 -12.86 45.82
CA SER A 876 -24.04 -13.14 47.23
C SER A 876 -25.15 -14.03 47.78
N GLU A 877 -24.88 -14.77 48.86
CA GLU A 877 -25.90 -15.59 49.50
C GLU A 877 -27.08 -14.71 49.96
N GLY A 878 -28.31 -15.09 49.58
CA GLY A 878 -29.52 -14.33 49.88
C GLY A 878 -29.78 -13.12 48.98
N GLU A 879 -28.90 -12.82 48.03
CA GLU A 879 -29.11 -11.75 47.05
C GLU A 879 -30.21 -12.12 46.04
N GLU A 880 -31.10 -11.17 45.75
CA GLU A 880 -32.19 -11.38 44.80
C GLU A 880 -31.65 -11.49 43.37
N ARG A 881 -32.09 -12.53 42.65
CA ARG A 881 -31.68 -12.80 41.26
C ARG A 881 -32.80 -12.39 40.32
N VAL A 882 -32.69 -11.17 39.78
CA VAL A 882 -33.64 -10.61 38.81
C VAL A 882 -32.97 -10.32 37.46
N PRO A 883 -33.72 -10.36 36.34
CA PRO A 883 -33.22 -9.90 35.06
C PRO A 883 -32.72 -8.45 35.12
N GLY A 884 -31.71 -8.14 34.31
CA GLY A 884 -31.12 -6.82 34.24
C GLY A 884 -31.96 -5.80 33.47
N ILE A 885 -31.33 -4.72 33.04
CA ILE A 885 -31.91 -3.70 32.16
C ILE A 885 -31.02 -3.58 30.92
N LEU A 886 -31.62 -3.53 29.73
CA LEU A 886 -30.91 -3.28 28.48
C LEU A 886 -31.67 -2.18 27.73
N GLU A 887 -31.07 -1.00 27.68
CA GLU A 887 -31.68 0.17 27.08
C GLU A 887 -30.67 1.09 26.42
N ASP A 888 -31.14 2.03 25.59
CA ASP A 888 -30.31 3.11 25.04
C ASP A 888 -29.11 2.58 24.24
N VAL A 889 -29.42 1.88 23.15
CA VAL A 889 -28.46 1.33 22.20
C VAL A 889 -28.65 2.00 20.84
N VAL A 890 -27.60 2.60 20.30
CA VAL A 890 -27.61 3.18 18.95
C VAL A 890 -26.62 2.41 18.10
N ILE A 891 -27.10 1.91 16.97
CA ILE A 891 -26.29 1.23 15.96
C ILE A 891 -26.50 1.96 14.64
N ARG A 892 -25.43 2.56 14.11
CA ARG A 892 -25.51 3.35 12.88
C ARG A 892 -24.43 3.06 11.86
N ASP A 893 -24.72 3.36 10.60
CA ASP A 893 -23.77 3.25 9.49
C ASP A 893 -23.12 1.85 9.42
N VAL A 894 -23.95 0.83 9.43
CA VAL A 894 -23.51 -0.57 9.45
C VAL A 894 -23.76 -1.20 8.08
N GLN A 895 -22.74 -1.81 7.49
CA GLN A 895 -22.89 -2.61 6.28
C GLN A 895 -22.34 -4.01 6.52
N ILE A 896 -23.22 -5.01 6.38
CA ILE A 896 -22.86 -6.42 6.60
C ILE A 896 -23.27 -7.25 5.38
N VAL A 897 -22.32 -7.96 4.80
CA VAL A 897 -22.58 -8.94 3.74
C VAL A 897 -22.35 -10.34 4.28
N MET A 898 -23.43 -11.09 4.46
CA MET A 898 -23.36 -12.45 4.95
C MET A 898 -23.01 -13.40 3.81
N ARG A 899 -21.90 -14.13 3.93
CA ARG A 899 -21.52 -15.18 2.95
C ARG A 899 -21.22 -16.46 3.69
N GLN A 900 -21.66 -17.58 3.14
CA GLN A 900 -21.45 -18.90 3.74
C GLN A 900 -20.09 -19.45 3.28
N ARG A 901 -19.02 -19.08 3.98
CA ARG A 901 -17.65 -19.56 3.73
C ARG A 901 -17.06 -20.22 4.97
N SER A 902 -16.03 -21.05 4.79
CA SER A 902 -15.30 -21.57 5.94
C SER A 902 -14.41 -20.47 6.53
N PHE A 903 -14.24 -20.47 7.86
CA PHE A 903 -13.38 -19.47 8.50
C PHE A 903 -11.91 -19.60 8.10
N ARG A 904 -11.46 -20.82 7.78
CA ARG A 904 -10.15 -21.03 7.16
C ARG A 904 -10.01 -20.22 5.87
N ASP A 905 -10.99 -20.27 4.98
CA ASP A 905 -10.92 -19.54 3.71
C ASP A 905 -10.92 -18.03 3.94
N VAL A 906 -11.69 -17.55 4.92
CA VAL A 906 -11.66 -16.14 5.34
C VAL A 906 -10.26 -15.76 5.82
N LEU A 907 -9.65 -16.55 6.72
CA LEU A 907 -8.31 -16.27 7.21
C LEU A 907 -7.24 -16.33 6.10
N LEU A 908 -7.34 -17.30 5.18
CA LEU A 908 -6.44 -17.46 4.04
C LEU A 908 -6.51 -16.26 3.09
N ASP A 909 -7.70 -15.75 2.80
CA ASP A 909 -7.89 -14.58 1.93
C ASP A 909 -7.29 -13.30 2.50
N HIS A 910 -7.07 -13.27 3.82
CA HIS A 910 -6.55 -12.12 4.54
C HIS A 910 -5.13 -12.35 5.09
N GLY A 911 -4.42 -13.39 4.62
CA GLY A 911 -3.02 -13.64 4.96
C GLY A 911 -2.77 -13.93 6.44
N ILE A 912 -3.76 -14.43 7.19
CA ILE A 912 -3.60 -14.65 8.63
C ILE A 912 -2.74 -15.91 8.86
N GLU A 913 -1.61 -15.74 9.54
CA GLU A 913 -0.75 -16.84 9.96
C GLU A 913 -1.56 -17.91 10.74
N ASN A 914 -1.24 -19.19 10.53
CA ASN A 914 -1.98 -20.35 11.04
C ASN A 914 -3.40 -20.55 10.47
N ALA A 915 -3.80 -19.82 9.41
CA ALA A 915 -5.08 -20.04 8.73
C ALA A 915 -5.29 -21.51 8.31
N GLU A 916 -4.25 -22.20 7.87
CA GLU A 916 -4.32 -23.59 7.41
C GLU A 916 -4.76 -24.58 8.49
N VAL A 917 -4.34 -24.30 9.72
CA VAL A 917 -4.71 -25.09 10.88
C VAL A 917 -5.98 -24.56 11.54
N ALA A 918 -6.62 -23.50 11.05
CA ALA A 918 -7.89 -22.99 11.58
C ALA A 918 -9.04 -24.00 11.38
N HIS A 919 -10.09 -23.92 12.21
CA HIS A 919 -11.20 -24.86 12.22
C HIS A 919 -11.92 -24.89 10.87
N GLN A 920 -11.65 -25.93 10.08
CA GLN A 920 -12.23 -26.13 8.73
C GLN A 920 -13.76 -26.36 8.77
N LEU A 921 -14.26 -26.94 9.86
CA LEU A 921 -15.60 -27.52 9.91
C LEU A 921 -16.57 -26.69 10.75
N TRP A 922 -17.14 -25.60 10.21
CA TRP A 922 -18.46 -25.08 10.62
C TRP A 922 -19.00 -24.11 9.55
N ILE A 923 -19.50 -24.61 8.42
CA ILE A 923 -20.52 -23.88 7.65
C ILE A 923 -21.82 -24.06 8.43
N ARG A 924 -22.00 -23.29 9.50
CA ARG A 924 -23.30 -23.26 10.18
C ARG A 924 -24.21 -22.27 9.44
N PRO A 925 -25.52 -22.56 9.36
CA PRO A 925 -26.45 -21.67 8.68
C PRO A 925 -26.33 -20.24 9.15
N ALA A 926 -26.48 -19.29 8.22
CA ALA A 926 -26.73 -17.90 8.54
C ALA A 926 -27.93 -17.76 9.47
N GLU A 927 -27.80 -16.86 10.43
CA GLU A 927 -28.79 -16.61 11.48
C GLU A 927 -29.40 -15.21 11.29
N THR A 928 -30.68 -15.10 11.63
CA THR A 928 -31.45 -13.84 11.57
C THR A 928 -30.99 -12.85 12.64
N SER A 929 -30.96 -11.55 12.34
CA SER A 929 -30.77 -10.53 13.39
C SER A 929 -31.91 -10.55 14.40
N PHE A 930 -31.63 -10.28 15.67
CA PHE A 930 -32.72 -10.17 16.64
C PHE A 930 -32.53 -9.14 17.75
N ILE A 931 -33.66 -8.64 18.24
CA ILE A 931 -33.77 -7.86 19.47
C ILE A 931 -34.78 -8.58 20.36
N SER A 932 -34.33 -9.05 21.53
CA SER A 932 -35.17 -9.84 22.43
C SER A 932 -35.01 -9.42 23.89
N GLY A 933 -36.07 -8.86 24.45
CA GLY A 933 -36.27 -8.80 25.90
C GLY A 933 -36.85 -10.08 26.49
N LEU A 934 -37.43 -9.95 27.67
CA LEU A 934 -38.22 -10.97 28.36
C LEU A 934 -39.59 -10.39 28.73
N PRO A 935 -40.62 -11.23 28.95
CA PRO A 935 -41.91 -10.77 29.44
C PRO A 935 -41.74 -9.96 30.74
N GLY A 936 -42.26 -8.73 30.77
CA GLY A 936 -42.13 -7.79 31.89
C GLY A 936 -40.76 -7.07 31.99
N HIS A 937 -39.78 -7.46 31.18
CA HIS A 937 -38.44 -6.86 31.12
C HIS A 937 -38.05 -6.62 29.66
N PRO A 938 -38.64 -5.61 28.99
CA PRO A 938 -38.36 -5.38 27.59
C PRO A 938 -37.00 -4.71 27.39
N VAL A 939 -36.41 -4.94 26.22
CA VAL A 939 -35.29 -4.12 25.71
C VAL A 939 -35.85 -2.78 25.27
N ARG A 940 -35.22 -1.66 25.62
CA ARG A 940 -35.78 -0.32 25.37
C ARG A 940 -34.88 0.59 24.53
N ASN A 941 -35.48 1.52 23.79
CA ASN A 941 -34.78 2.65 23.18
C ASN A 941 -33.59 2.20 22.31
N VAL A 942 -33.87 1.41 21.27
CA VAL A 942 -32.86 0.96 20.31
C VAL A 942 -33.05 1.69 19.00
N LEU A 943 -32.02 2.36 18.52
CA LEU A 943 -31.99 2.97 17.18
C LEU A 943 -31.10 2.17 16.25
N LEU A 944 -31.66 1.74 15.11
CA LEU A 944 -30.92 1.22 13.97
C LEU A 944 -30.98 2.24 12.83
N GLU A 945 -29.89 2.94 12.54
CA GLU A 945 -29.82 4.02 11.56
C GLU A 945 -28.82 3.70 10.43
N ASP A 946 -29.18 3.85 9.16
CA ASP A 946 -28.27 3.54 8.03
C ASP A 946 -27.65 2.14 8.09
N VAL A 947 -28.45 1.17 8.51
CA VAL A 947 -28.05 -0.23 8.61
C VAL A 947 -28.41 -0.96 7.31
N ARG A 948 -27.43 -1.58 6.66
CA ARG A 948 -27.58 -2.37 5.44
C ARG A 948 -27.05 -3.79 5.67
N ILE A 949 -27.91 -4.78 5.51
CA ILE A 949 -27.52 -6.19 5.70
C ILE A 949 -28.01 -7.03 4.53
N SER A 950 -27.08 -7.74 3.88
CA SER A 950 -27.38 -8.74 2.86
C SER A 950 -27.34 -10.14 3.45
N TYR A 951 -28.45 -10.86 3.38
CA TYR A 951 -28.63 -12.21 3.90
C TYR A 951 -28.60 -13.25 2.77
N PRO A 952 -28.15 -14.48 3.04
CA PRO A 952 -28.12 -15.52 2.02
C PRO A 952 -29.51 -15.99 1.58
N GLY A 953 -30.54 -15.94 2.45
CA GLY A 953 -31.89 -16.46 2.18
C GLY A 953 -32.03 -17.98 2.34
N GLY A 954 -33.09 -18.58 1.78
CA GLY A 954 -33.33 -20.03 1.79
C GLY A 954 -34.18 -20.56 2.96
N GLY A 955 -35.01 -19.71 3.56
CA GLY A 955 -36.07 -20.13 4.49
C GLY A 955 -37.37 -20.56 3.80
N THR A 956 -38.16 -21.36 4.50
CA THR A 956 -39.44 -21.92 4.03
C THR A 956 -40.65 -21.22 4.67
N ALA A 957 -41.82 -21.35 4.04
CA ALA A 957 -43.07 -20.80 4.56
C ALA A 957 -43.44 -21.39 5.94
N ASP A 958 -43.17 -22.67 6.18
CA ASP A 958 -43.42 -23.30 7.49
C ASP A 958 -42.57 -22.64 8.59
N GLU A 959 -41.35 -22.22 8.26
CA GLU A 959 -40.45 -21.55 9.20
C GLU A 959 -40.95 -20.15 9.59
N ALA A 960 -41.75 -19.49 8.75
CA ALA A 960 -42.37 -18.19 9.03
C ALA A 960 -43.39 -18.23 10.17
N HIS A 961 -43.86 -19.43 10.53
CA HIS A 961 -44.90 -19.65 11.53
C HIS A 961 -44.39 -20.35 12.80
N ILE A 962 -43.08 -20.58 12.91
CA ILE A 962 -42.47 -21.21 14.08
C ILE A 962 -42.70 -20.35 15.32
N GLN A 963 -43.21 -21.00 16.38
CA GLN A 963 -43.29 -20.41 17.72
C GLN A 963 -41.90 -20.38 18.36
N VAL A 964 -41.40 -19.18 18.66
CA VAL A 964 -40.06 -18.99 19.22
C VAL A 964 -40.11 -19.11 20.75
N PRO A 965 -39.44 -20.09 21.36
CA PRO A 965 -39.43 -20.24 22.81
C PRO A 965 -38.65 -19.10 23.50
N GLN A 966 -39.09 -18.69 24.69
CA GLN A 966 -38.46 -17.59 25.45
C GLN A 966 -37.01 -17.86 25.87
N ARG A 967 -36.69 -19.10 26.28
CA ARG A 967 -35.34 -19.56 26.68
C ARG A 967 -34.60 -18.56 27.61
N PRO A 968 -35.19 -18.15 28.75
CA PRO A 968 -34.62 -17.11 29.62
C PRO A 968 -33.24 -17.47 30.17
N THR A 969 -33.01 -18.73 30.53
CA THR A 969 -31.76 -19.21 31.15
C THR A 969 -30.74 -19.75 30.16
N ALA A 970 -31.05 -19.78 28.86
CA ALA A 970 -30.17 -20.35 27.85
C ALA A 970 -28.92 -19.50 27.62
N TYR A 971 -27.82 -20.16 27.22
CA TYR A 971 -26.59 -19.46 26.85
C TYR A 971 -26.83 -18.60 25.59
N PRO A 972 -26.61 -17.27 25.65
CA PRO A 972 -26.89 -16.40 24.51
C PRO A 972 -25.89 -16.68 23.38
N ASN A 973 -26.41 -17.18 22.27
CA ASN A 973 -25.66 -17.40 21.04
C ASN A 973 -26.60 -17.29 19.83
N ALA A 974 -26.03 -17.11 18.65
CA ALA A 974 -26.78 -16.88 17.42
C ALA A 974 -27.86 -17.96 17.13
N GLY A 975 -27.56 -19.23 17.40
CA GLY A 975 -28.48 -20.35 17.17
C GLY A 975 -29.38 -20.68 18.37
N MET A 976 -29.40 -19.85 19.42
CA MET A 976 -30.09 -20.21 20.67
C MET A 976 -31.60 -20.32 20.51
N PHE A 977 -32.21 -19.70 19.51
CA PHE A 977 -33.65 -19.84 19.24
C PHE A 977 -33.95 -20.88 18.16
N GLY A 978 -32.91 -21.50 17.58
CA GLY A 978 -33.04 -22.17 16.30
C GLY A 978 -33.32 -21.17 15.19
N ARG A 979 -33.92 -21.63 14.10
CA ARG A 979 -34.30 -20.76 13.00
C ARG A 979 -35.48 -19.87 13.41
N LEU A 980 -35.31 -18.57 13.16
CA LEU A 980 -36.31 -17.54 13.49
C LEU A 980 -37.30 -17.34 12.33
N PRO A 981 -38.53 -16.88 12.64
CA PRO A 981 -39.60 -16.69 11.65
C PRO A 981 -39.38 -15.51 10.70
N ALA A 982 -38.39 -14.65 10.97
CA ALA A 982 -37.92 -13.64 10.02
C ALA A 982 -36.61 -14.10 9.37
N TRP A 983 -36.33 -13.69 8.13
CA TRP A 983 -34.99 -13.83 7.56
C TRP A 983 -34.06 -12.66 7.90
N GLY A 984 -34.60 -11.46 8.06
CA GLY A 984 -33.83 -10.24 8.33
C GLY A 984 -33.76 -9.90 9.82
N LEU A 985 -34.86 -9.38 10.38
CA LEU A 985 -34.94 -8.91 11.76
C LEU A 985 -36.13 -9.50 12.52
N TYR A 986 -35.86 -10.12 13.68
CA TYR A 986 -36.88 -10.59 14.60
C TYR A 986 -36.88 -9.78 15.90
N VAL A 987 -38.03 -9.26 16.31
CA VAL A 987 -38.18 -8.37 17.48
C VAL A 987 -39.25 -8.91 18.42
N ARG A 988 -38.92 -9.05 19.70
CA ARG A 988 -39.88 -9.42 20.75
C ARG A 988 -39.55 -8.77 22.09
N ASP A 989 -40.58 -8.58 22.92
CA ASP A 989 -40.46 -8.00 24.26
C ASP A 989 -39.55 -6.76 24.23
N ALA A 990 -39.90 -5.78 23.41
CA ALA A 990 -39.02 -4.65 23.11
C ALA A 990 -39.82 -3.36 22.89
N GLU A 991 -39.45 -2.27 23.56
CA GLU A 991 -40.18 -1.00 23.53
C GLU A 991 -39.32 0.09 22.89
N ALA A 992 -39.94 0.98 22.10
CA ALA A 992 -39.26 2.08 21.41
C ALA A 992 -38.06 1.62 20.57
N ILE A 993 -38.28 0.65 19.68
CA ILE A 993 -37.30 0.24 18.67
C ILE A 993 -37.55 1.07 17.43
N THR A 994 -36.55 1.83 17.00
CA THR A 994 -36.67 2.74 15.85
C THR A 994 -35.70 2.33 14.76
N THR A 995 -36.16 2.38 13.51
CA THR A 995 -35.34 2.15 12.32
C THR A 995 -35.36 3.38 11.42
N GLU A 996 -34.19 3.83 11.00
CA GLU A 996 -34.05 4.89 10.01
C GLU A 996 -33.16 4.37 8.88
N ARG A 997 -33.69 4.32 7.66
CA ARG A 997 -32.92 3.88 6.48
C ARG A 997 -32.34 2.46 6.63
N LEU A 998 -33.08 1.57 7.30
CA LEU A 998 -32.78 0.14 7.35
C LEU A 998 -32.96 -0.48 5.97
N GLN A 999 -31.93 -1.15 5.45
CA GLN A 999 -31.95 -1.86 4.18
C GLN A 999 -31.62 -3.32 4.38
N LEU A 1000 -32.54 -4.19 4.01
CA LEU A 1000 -32.37 -5.64 4.09
C LEU A 1000 -32.48 -6.21 2.68
N SER A 1001 -31.50 -7.03 2.29
CA SER A 1001 -31.49 -7.67 0.97
C SER A 1001 -31.23 -9.16 1.05
N LEU A 1002 -31.69 -9.88 0.04
CA LEU A 1002 -31.54 -11.33 -0.11
C LEU A 1002 -30.64 -11.66 -1.30
N GLN A 1003 -29.77 -12.66 -1.11
CA GLN A 1003 -28.95 -13.23 -2.19
C GLN A 1003 -29.71 -14.33 -2.95
N GLN A 1004 -30.60 -15.05 -2.26
CA GLN A 1004 -31.53 -16.01 -2.85
C GLN A 1004 -32.92 -15.86 -2.20
N PRO A 1005 -33.99 -16.34 -2.84
CA PRO A 1005 -35.33 -16.26 -2.26
C PRO A 1005 -35.42 -16.85 -0.85
N ASP A 1006 -36.24 -16.24 -0.01
CA ASP A 1006 -36.60 -16.71 1.32
C ASP A 1006 -38.12 -16.56 1.45
N GLU A 1007 -38.82 -17.60 1.89
CA GLU A 1007 -40.28 -17.57 2.03
C GLU A 1007 -40.75 -16.97 3.36
N ARG A 1008 -39.81 -16.75 4.29
CA ARG A 1008 -40.09 -16.04 5.54
C ARG A 1008 -40.26 -14.53 5.25
N PRO A 1009 -40.99 -13.79 6.08
CA PRO A 1009 -40.98 -12.33 6.04
C PRO A 1009 -39.60 -11.74 6.41
N ALA A 1010 -39.29 -10.56 5.89
CA ALA A 1010 -38.05 -9.84 6.21
C ALA A 1010 -37.96 -9.43 7.67
N ILE A 1011 -39.08 -9.00 8.24
CA ILE A 1011 -39.17 -8.52 9.61
C ILE A 1011 -40.36 -9.18 10.30
N VAL A 1012 -40.17 -9.67 11.52
CA VAL A 1012 -41.24 -10.18 12.38
C VAL A 1012 -41.15 -9.47 13.72
N THR A 1013 -42.26 -8.87 14.14
CA THR A 1013 -42.40 -8.23 15.45
C THR A 1013 -43.52 -8.94 16.22
N GLU A 1014 -43.23 -9.41 17.43
CA GLU A 1014 -44.25 -10.01 18.30
C GLU A 1014 -45.16 -8.92 18.91
N PRO A 1015 -46.40 -9.26 19.36
CA PRO A 1015 -47.30 -8.30 19.99
C PRO A 1015 -46.73 -7.60 21.24
N SER A 1016 -45.73 -8.19 21.88
CA SER A 1016 -45.03 -7.60 23.03
C SER A 1016 -43.92 -6.61 22.64
N ALA A 1017 -43.79 -6.29 21.34
CA ALA A 1017 -42.79 -5.38 20.85
C ALA A 1017 -43.37 -4.23 20.00
N SER A 1018 -42.71 -3.08 20.08
CA SER A 1018 -42.98 -1.91 19.23
C SER A 1018 -41.77 -1.63 18.34
N LEU A 1019 -42.01 -1.50 17.03
CA LEU A 1019 -41.01 -1.14 16.02
C LEU A 1019 -41.58 0.00 15.17
N GLU A 1020 -40.88 1.13 15.12
CA GLU A 1020 -41.24 2.32 14.35
C GLU A 1020 -40.18 2.65 13.29
N GLY A 1021 -40.58 3.20 12.14
CA GLY A 1021 -39.66 3.67 11.10
C GLY A 1021 -39.91 3.06 9.71
N ALA A 1022 -39.13 3.53 8.72
CA ALA A 1022 -39.21 3.10 7.32
C ALA A 1022 -37.97 2.28 6.94
N GLY A 1023 -38.17 0.99 6.67
CA GLY A 1023 -37.17 0.12 6.04
C GLY A 1023 -37.41 0.00 4.54
N ARG A 1024 -36.35 -0.11 3.74
CA ARG A 1024 -36.42 -0.56 2.35
C ARG A 1024 -36.05 -2.04 2.30
N ILE A 1025 -36.96 -2.87 1.81
CA ILE A 1025 -36.74 -4.31 1.63
C ILE A 1025 -36.54 -4.57 0.14
N GLN A 1026 -35.43 -5.20 -0.23
CA GLN A 1026 -35.17 -5.60 -1.61
C GLN A 1026 -35.16 -7.13 -1.71
N GLU A 1027 -36.22 -7.69 -2.29
CA GLU A 1027 -36.36 -9.13 -2.55
C GLU A 1027 -36.03 -9.43 -4.02
N HIS A 1028 -35.09 -10.35 -4.27
CA HIS A 1028 -34.87 -10.86 -5.63
C HIS A 1028 -36.03 -11.80 -6.01
N GLY A 1029 -36.83 -11.41 -7.00
CA GLY A 1029 -37.74 -12.31 -7.72
C GLY A 1029 -39.21 -12.36 -7.27
N LYS A 1030 -39.67 -11.51 -6.34
CA LYS A 1030 -41.10 -11.32 -6.07
C LYS A 1030 -41.48 -9.85 -6.28
N ALA A 1031 -42.53 -9.63 -7.06
CA ALA A 1031 -43.19 -8.34 -7.14
C ALA A 1031 -43.65 -7.94 -5.73
N SER A 1032 -43.27 -6.74 -5.31
CA SER A 1032 -43.62 -6.13 -4.03
C SER A 1032 -45.13 -6.23 -3.77
N GLY A 1033 -45.50 -6.84 -2.64
CA GLY A 1033 -46.86 -6.81 -2.12
C GLY A 1033 -46.89 -6.99 -0.61
N GLY A 1034 -46.98 -5.88 0.12
CA GLY A 1034 -47.40 -5.80 1.53
C GLY A 1034 -46.28 -5.81 2.55
#